data_AF-A0A1F5KRX3-F1
#
_entry.id   AF-A0A1F5KRX3-F1
#
_cell.length_a   1.000
_cell.length_b   1.000
_cell.length_c   1.000
_cell.angle_alpha   90.00
_cell.angle_beta   90.00
_cell.angle_gamma   90.00
#
_symmetry.space_group_name_H-M   'P 1'
#
loop_
_entity.id
_entity.type
_entity.pdbx_description
1 polymer ?
#
loop_
_entity_poly.entity_id
_entity_poly.type
_entity_poly.pdbx_seq_one_letter_code
_entity_poly.pdbx_strand_id
1 'polypeptide(L)'
;MYKFFFVFFLSLIIFYLLPATVSAQDSAFVSVVNPVRGGDFWEDKNQTPAKTVLEQIALLNQSNIQPTWLLRYDALADPEIISTVKKYPDSEKGLFLEVTPTWANQAGISYHKSESWHFAGSAFLTGYEREEREKLIDEAFEKFKEIFEDYPTSVGAWWIDGYSLEYMQRKYGITAALIVADQYSTDNYQIWGQFWSTPYYPSKRNAIEPAKNIEDKLPLVMMQWAARDPVNGYGNGVSESTYSIQANDYLDYHNLTTDYFSAILDIYTKQKFNQFAHVVVGLENSYSWTKYGPEYKRQIDVLIRKRNEGQFSIVTMKDFADWYMEHFPQFSPPHIIDAADPLGTEERVVWFMNLNYRAGWFYNKDGSVFRDIRQYTGGEEICLLKRCDQVNFATSATRVLDEVSFGHKWIVDEGKITNFKVTKKGDNFILSYINEAGNQRSLELLDKDIGVDGKTLSIDSTILGITEQNLSKEKMQITIEKGSFKWSLQSALFKLIKFISFLLVLVAVPYILINKIYKQGSLLQKIFLAMSLGLVSLTLLFYLFSLVGLKQLIYVYIAIAVIALTKIIAVKKITNQLHDNLILPLKQKLNLLIIGIVLAGTIFQVIPTFSSGLLFPYGLGFWGPNTHDGVWHVSLINQLIKSVPPQNPILGGEVLKNYHYFYDLLVAATSYILDIGVSDLVFRFYPILFSLLLGIGSYYLIWELFNKKVGELQTRLSIIFALYLIYFAGSFGWIVEQIKGRGFGGESNFWANQSISFNLNPPFAISLVLVIAIIQLLIKLNKFDKKNILILILLCGSLISFKAYAGFLVLISLLIVGILRRSLNYLIIFIFSLLLSASLFFSNFSLSEKLIIFSPFWFIHSMIDSPDRVGWMRFALARETGFSQGNWFKFITAEVLSLFVFIVGNLGTRVIGAFSLLKFKTIFQTREYLFMLIFSAASLTIPILFIQAGNPWNTIQFIYYFLYISAISGGIVLLYIFCKWSKLIAIPVTAVILIITPINSWATANGYLYFKPHAFIPTQELEALQFLESQSEGVVLTYPYDEKLKLRFAEPWPLFVYDSTAYVGAFSKKSVYVEDDSQNQILLTDYKKRLVASKDFFAKSGLGEDEFLDKNRIKYIYIPNIFEVKFNEQTKKIKLIFENKQISIYGVENR
;
A
#
# COMPACT_ATOMS: atom_id res chain seq x y z
N MET A 1 -35.69 33.94 -21.87
CA MET A 1 -35.24 32.56 -21.64
C MET A 1 -35.11 31.74 -22.94
N TYR A 2 -35.98 31.92 -23.95
CA TYR A 2 -35.86 31.21 -25.24
C TYR A 2 -34.82 31.77 -26.25
N LYS A 3 -34.49 33.08 -26.21
CA LYS A 3 -33.43 33.65 -27.07
C LYS A 3 -31.99 33.34 -26.62
N PHE A 4 -31.78 33.02 -25.34
CA PHE A 4 -30.46 32.63 -24.82
C PHE A 4 -30.15 31.15 -25.12
N PHE A 5 -31.17 30.29 -25.09
CA PHE A 5 -31.05 28.90 -25.52
C PHE A 5 -30.75 28.77 -27.02
N PHE A 6 -31.34 29.61 -27.87
CA PHE A 6 -31.06 29.56 -29.31
C PHE A 6 -29.64 30.02 -29.65
N VAL A 7 -29.09 31.04 -28.97
CA VAL A 7 -27.71 31.49 -29.18
C VAL A 7 -26.70 30.49 -28.62
N PHE A 8 -27.01 29.81 -27.50
CA PHE A 8 -26.18 28.73 -26.95
C PHE A 8 -26.21 27.47 -27.84
N PHE A 9 -27.36 27.14 -28.43
CA PHE A 9 -27.51 26.02 -29.35
C PHE A 9 -26.88 26.32 -30.73
N LEU A 10 -26.94 27.57 -31.21
CA LEU A 10 -26.27 28.00 -32.44
C LEU A 10 -24.75 28.12 -32.26
N SER A 11 -24.25 28.49 -31.07
CA SER A 11 -22.81 28.42 -30.76
C SER A 11 -22.31 26.99 -30.63
N LEU A 12 -23.15 26.06 -30.17
CA LEU A 12 -22.86 24.62 -30.16
C LEU A 12 -22.85 24.05 -31.59
N ILE A 13 -23.74 24.50 -32.47
CA ILE A 13 -23.75 24.07 -33.88
C ILE A 13 -22.60 24.68 -34.68
N ILE A 14 -22.16 25.91 -34.37
CA ILE A 14 -20.97 26.52 -35.01
C ILE A 14 -19.67 25.90 -34.47
N PHE A 15 -19.65 25.35 -33.25
CA PHE A 15 -18.54 24.50 -32.78
C PHE A 15 -18.58 23.06 -33.33
N TYR A 16 -19.74 22.57 -33.78
CA TYR A 16 -19.89 21.27 -34.45
C TYR A 16 -19.73 21.32 -35.98
N LEU A 17 -19.78 22.51 -36.59
CA LEU A 17 -19.68 22.70 -38.05
C LEU A 17 -18.42 23.42 -38.51
N LEU A 18 -17.48 23.71 -37.60
CA LEU A 18 -16.10 23.90 -38.03
C LEU A 18 -15.54 22.50 -38.30
N PRO A 19 -15.29 22.09 -39.55
CA PRO A 19 -14.38 20.98 -39.76
C PRO A 19 -13.11 21.37 -39.01
N ALA A 20 -12.68 20.53 -38.08
CA ALA A 20 -11.29 20.55 -37.71
C ALA A 20 -10.55 20.59 -39.05
N THR A 21 -9.69 21.59 -39.24
CA THR A 21 -8.64 21.47 -40.24
C THR A 21 -7.87 20.24 -39.82
N VAL A 22 -8.33 19.08 -40.30
CA VAL A 22 -7.55 17.88 -40.42
C VAL A 22 -6.46 18.34 -41.37
N SER A 23 -5.35 18.79 -40.79
CA SER A 23 -4.08 18.67 -41.48
C SER A 23 -4.01 17.18 -41.76
N ALA A 24 -4.33 16.79 -42.99
CA ALA A 24 -4.02 15.47 -43.47
C ALA A 24 -2.54 15.28 -43.12
N GLN A 25 -2.27 14.31 -42.26
CA GLN A 25 -0.90 13.89 -42.05
C GLN A 25 -0.60 13.09 -43.32
N ASP A 26 -0.08 13.78 -44.35
CA ASP A 26 0.21 13.24 -45.69
C ASP A 26 1.22 12.06 -45.67
N SER A 27 1.55 11.50 -44.50
CA SER A 27 2.61 10.50 -44.28
C SER A 27 2.31 9.54 -43.12
N ALA A 28 1.07 9.06 -42.98
CA ALA A 28 0.72 7.95 -42.08
C ALA A 28 0.51 6.65 -42.87
N PHE A 29 1.12 5.56 -42.40
CA PHE A 29 1.19 4.28 -43.11
C PHE A 29 0.79 3.10 -42.21
N VAL A 30 0.12 2.11 -42.78
CA VAL A 30 -0.15 0.82 -42.15
C VAL A 30 0.31 -0.28 -43.07
N SER A 31 1.18 -1.16 -42.59
CA SER A 31 1.59 -2.34 -43.34
C SER A 31 0.85 -3.57 -42.87
N VAL A 32 0.11 -4.22 -43.79
CA VAL A 32 -0.55 -5.49 -43.51
C VAL A 32 0.42 -6.62 -43.83
N VAL A 33 0.92 -7.29 -42.80
CA VAL A 33 1.95 -8.33 -42.93
C VAL A 33 1.44 -9.63 -42.34
N ASN A 34 1.59 -10.75 -43.03
CA ASN A 34 1.17 -12.06 -42.54
C ASN A 34 2.34 -13.05 -42.63
N PRO A 35 2.95 -13.43 -41.48
CA PRO A 35 3.88 -14.54 -41.41
C PRO A 35 3.19 -15.89 -41.68
N VAL A 36 3.83 -16.72 -42.50
CA VAL A 36 3.28 -18.00 -42.97
C VAL A 36 4.27 -19.14 -42.67
N ARG A 37 3.85 -20.06 -41.81
CA ARG A 37 4.53 -21.31 -41.46
C ARG A 37 4.02 -22.49 -42.29
N GLY A 38 4.90 -23.43 -42.64
CA GLY A 38 4.55 -24.68 -43.33
C GLY A 38 4.31 -25.84 -42.37
N GLY A 39 4.60 -27.07 -42.83
CA GLY A 39 4.33 -28.31 -42.10
C GLY A 39 5.27 -28.61 -40.92
N ASP A 40 6.44 -27.97 -40.82
CA ASP A 40 7.36 -28.20 -39.70
C ASP A 40 6.73 -27.68 -38.40
N PHE A 41 6.72 -28.51 -37.36
CA PHE A 41 6.14 -28.17 -36.05
C PHE A 41 4.64 -27.81 -36.08
N TRP A 42 3.89 -28.22 -37.10
CA TRP A 42 2.46 -27.94 -37.16
C TRP A 42 1.66 -28.81 -36.18
N GLU A 43 1.01 -28.19 -35.19
CA GLU A 43 0.32 -28.90 -34.10
C GLU A 43 -1.22 -28.91 -34.23
N ASP A 44 -1.83 -27.96 -34.95
CA ASP A 44 -3.29 -27.89 -35.08
C ASP A 44 -3.82 -28.98 -36.03
N LYS A 45 -4.45 -30.00 -35.45
CA LYS A 45 -5.03 -31.14 -36.19
C LYS A 45 -6.32 -30.79 -36.94
N ASN A 46 -6.94 -29.65 -36.64
CA ASN A 46 -8.23 -29.27 -37.20
C ASN A 46 -8.11 -28.37 -38.44
N GLN A 47 -6.91 -27.88 -38.76
CA GLN A 47 -6.67 -27.06 -39.95
C GLN A 47 -5.30 -27.37 -40.57
N THR A 48 -5.22 -27.28 -41.90
CA THR A 48 -3.94 -27.35 -42.62
C THR A 48 -3.19 -26.03 -42.56
N PRO A 49 -1.86 -26.00 -42.74
CA PRO A 49 -1.08 -24.77 -42.87
C PRO A 49 -1.64 -23.76 -43.88
N ALA A 50 -2.23 -24.26 -44.98
CA ALA A 50 -2.80 -23.44 -46.04
C ALA A 50 -4.17 -22.82 -45.70
N LYS A 51 -4.93 -23.36 -44.74
CA LYS A 51 -6.33 -22.96 -44.49
C LYS A 51 -6.46 -21.48 -44.13
N THR A 52 -5.70 -21.00 -43.15
CA THR A 52 -5.74 -19.59 -42.74
C THR A 52 -5.26 -18.66 -43.86
N VAL A 53 -4.21 -19.07 -44.58
CA VAL A 53 -3.65 -18.31 -45.71
C VAL A 53 -4.70 -18.09 -46.81
N LEU A 54 -5.43 -19.14 -47.19
CA LEU A 54 -6.51 -19.09 -48.18
C LEU A 54 -7.59 -18.07 -47.80
N GLU A 55 -8.01 -18.07 -46.54
CA GLU A 55 -9.07 -17.20 -46.04
C GLU A 55 -8.62 -15.74 -45.89
N GLN A 56 -7.40 -15.52 -45.40
CA GLN A 56 -6.79 -14.18 -45.34
C GLN A 56 -6.65 -13.58 -46.74
N ILE A 57 -6.18 -14.36 -47.71
CA ILE A 57 -6.07 -13.94 -49.12
C ILE A 57 -7.45 -13.57 -49.69
N ALA A 58 -8.47 -14.41 -49.46
CA ALA A 58 -9.82 -14.14 -49.94
C ALA A 58 -10.35 -12.82 -49.37
N LEU A 59 -10.16 -12.58 -48.06
CA LEU A 59 -10.58 -11.35 -47.39
C LEU A 59 -9.83 -10.10 -47.89
N LEU A 60 -8.50 -10.16 -47.99
CA LEU A 60 -7.66 -9.02 -48.36
C LEU A 60 -7.85 -8.63 -49.83
N ASN A 61 -8.03 -9.62 -50.71
CA ASN A 61 -8.34 -9.38 -52.11
C ASN A 61 -9.71 -8.72 -52.28
N GLN A 62 -10.74 -9.19 -51.57
CA GLN A 62 -12.06 -8.53 -51.54
C GLN A 62 -11.99 -7.08 -51.05
N SER A 63 -10.99 -6.77 -50.22
CA SER A 63 -10.80 -5.47 -49.58
C SER A 63 -9.90 -4.51 -50.38
N ASN A 64 -9.35 -4.97 -51.52
CA ASN A 64 -8.33 -4.26 -52.30
C ASN A 64 -7.16 -3.79 -51.39
N ILE A 65 -6.61 -4.72 -50.63
CA ILE A 65 -5.43 -4.52 -49.78
C ILE A 65 -4.32 -5.42 -50.31
N GLN A 66 -3.15 -4.84 -50.57
CA GLN A 66 -1.95 -5.58 -50.93
C GLN A 66 -1.12 -5.85 -49.66
N PRO A 67 -1.10 -7.10 -49.15
CA PRO A 67 -0.29 -7.44 -47.99
C PRO A 67 1.12 -7.86 -48.38
N THR A 68 1.98 -7.97 -47.36
CA THR A 68 3.26 -8.68 -47.42
C THR A 68 3.11 -10.07 -46.81
N TRP A 69 3.40 -11.11 -47.61
CA TRP A 69 3.44 -12.50 -47.15
C TRP A 69 4.88 -12.90 -46.81
N LEU A 70 5.19 -13.12 -45.54
CA LEU A 70 6.51 -13.59 -45.12
C LEU A 70 6.48 -15.12 -44.99
N LEU A 71 7.09 -15.82 -45.95
CA LEU A 71 7.02 -17.27 -46.08
C LEU A 71 8.20 -17.94 -45.37
N ARG A 72 7.92 -18.82 -44.41
CA ARG A 72 8.96 -19.67 -43.79
C ARG A 72 9.47 -20.69 -44.80
N TYR A 73 10.69 -21.17 -44.61
CA TYR A 73 11.34 -22.07 -45.57
C TYR A 73 10.50 -23.33 -45.90
N ASP A 74 9.90 -23.96 -44.90
CA ASP A 74 9.03 -25.13 -45.09
C ASP A 74 7.68 -24.78 -45.76
N ALA A 75 7.22 -23.52 -45.67
CA ALA A 75 6.07 -23.04 -46.43
C ALA A 75 6.41 -22.86 -47.93
N LEU A 76 7.67 -22.58 -48.28
CA LEU A 76 8.14 -22.58 -49.67
C LEU A 76 8.14 -23.99 -50.28
N ALA A 77 8.23 -25.03 -49.44
CA ALA A 77 8.15 -26.42 -49.86
C ALA A 77 6.70 -26.94 -49.95
N ASP A 78 5.71 -26.17 -49.50
CA ASP A 78 4.30 -26.57 -49.50
C ASP A 78 3.59 -26.17 -50.81
N PRO A 79 3.18 -27.12 -51.67
CA PRO A 79 2.55 -26.81 -52.95
C PRO A 79 1.20 -26.10 -52.82
N GLU A 80 0.45 -26.35 -51.74
CA GLU A 80 -0.86 -25.74 -51.51
C GLU A 80 -0.70 -24.26 -51.14
N ILE A 81 0.24 -23.94 -50.23
CA ILE A 81 0.57 -22.56 -49.87
C ILE A 81 1.08 -21.79 -51.09
N ILE A 82 2.06 -22.34 -51.81
CA ILE A 82 2.69 -21.65 -52.94
C ILE A 82 1.72 -21.44 -54.10
N SER A 83 0.92 -22.47 -54.44
CA SER A 83 -0.12 -22.31 -55.47
C SER A 83 -1.18 -21.28 -55.08
N THR A 84 -1.42 -21.08 -53.79
CA THR A 84 -2.36 -20.09 -53.28
C THR A 84 -1.80 -18.67 -53.37
N VAL A 85 -0.58 -18.44 -52.87
CA VAL A 85 0.05 -17.11 -52.88
C VAL A 85 0.37 -16.66 -54.32
N LYS A 86 0.74 -17.59 -55.22
CA LYS A 86 0.97 -17.29 -56.65
C LYS A 86 -0.27 -16.84 -57.42
N LYS A 87 -1.49 -17.19 -56.97
CA LYS A 87 -2.74 -16.72 -57.61
C LYS A 87 -2.95 -15.21 -57.48
N TYR A 88 -2.19 -14.54 -56.62
CA TYR A 88 -2.33 -13.12 -56.32
C TYR A 88 -0.98 -12.41 -56.53
N PRO A 89 -0.55 -12.23 -57.78
CA PRO A 89 0.80 -11.76 -58.12
C PRO A 89 1.11 -10.37 -57.55
N ASP A 90 0.09 -9.50 -57.41
CA ASP A 90 0.25 -8.11 -56.96
C ASP A 90 0.57 -7.94 -55.46
N SER A 91 0.45 -9.00 -54.64
CA SER A 91 0.88 -8.95 -53.23
C SER A 91 2.39 -9.07 -53.10
N GLU A 92 2.99 -8.50 -52.06
CA GLU A 92 4.42 -8.69 -51.80
C GLU A 92 4.69 -10.07 -51.21
N LYS A 93 5.79 -10.72 -51.62
CA LYS A 93 6.28 -11.99 -51.03
C LYS A 93 7.69 -11.76 -50.49
N GLY A 94 7.91 -12.25 -49.28
CA GLY A 94 9.19 -12.19 -48.58
C GLY A 94 9.46 -13.47 -47.80
N LEU A 95 10.56 -13.48 -47.03
CA LEU A 95 10.97 -14.63 -46.23
C LEU A 95 10.69 -14.43 -44.74
N PHE A 96 10.20 -15.47 -44.07
CA PHE A 96 10.16 -15.55 -42.61
C PHE A 96 11.29 -16.47 -42.10
N LEU A 97 12.33 -15.87 -41.53
CA LEU A 97 13.61 -16.50 -41.17
C LEU A 97 13.55 -17.18 -39.80
N GLU A 98 12.53 -18.00 -39.58
CA GLU A 98 12.44 -18.88 -38.42
C GLU A 98 13.07 -20.24 -38.78
N VAL A 99 14.14 -20.62 -38.08
CA VAL A 99 14.93 -21.82 -38.41
C VAL A 99 14.12 -23.09 -38.19
N THR A 100 14.11 -24.00 -39.17
CA THR A 100 13.43 -25.30 -39.06
C THR A 100 14.36 -26.46 -39.38
N PRO A 101 14.02 -27.70 -38.97
CA PRO A 101 14.79 -28.89 -39.33
C PRO A 101 14.88 -29.09 -40.83
N THR A 102 13.80 -28.82 -41.57
CA THR A 102 13.80 -28.90 -43.03
C THR A 102 14.75 -27.88 -43.64
N TRP A 103 14.73 -26.64 -43.17
CA TRP A 103 15.63 -25.60 -43.67
C TRP A 103 17.11 -25.91 -43.40
N ALA A 104 17.44 -26.25 -42.15
CA ALA A 104 18.82 -26.55 -41.76
C ALA A 104 19.39 -27.73 -42.54
N ASN A 105 18.61 -28.81 -42.71
CA ASN A 105 19.05 -29.99 -43.46
C ASN A 105 19.33 -29.67 -44.94
N GLN A 106 18.47 -28.89 -45.60
CA GLN A 106 18.69 -28.50 -47.00
C GLN A 106 19.93 -27.60 -47.15
N ALA A 107 20.19 -26.71 -46.19
CA ALA A 107 21.39 -25.88 -46.17
C ALA A 107 22.68 -26.66 -45.80
N GLY A 108 22.58 -27.97 -45.54
CA GLY A 108 23.71 -28.81 -45.13
C GLY A 108 24.21 -28.53 -43.70
N ILE A 109 23.32 -28.08 -42.82
CA ILE A 109 23.61 -27.70 -41.42
C ILE A 109 22.82 -28.58 -40.45
N SER A 110 23.42 -28.88 -39.31
CA SER A 110 22.72 -29.61 -38.24
C SER A 110 21.74 -28.70 -37.51
N TYR A 111 20.47 -29.09 -37.44
CA TYR A 111 19.47 -28.33 -36.69
C TYR A 111 19.73 -28.38 -35.18
N HIS A 112 19.86 -27.22 -34.54
CA HIS A 112 20.15 -27.09 -33.11
C HIS A 112 18.89 -27.16 -32.25
N LYS A 113 18.30 -28.37 -32.09
CA LYS A 113 17.14 -28.57 -31.21
C LYS A 113 17.49 -28.32 -29.74
N SER A 114 16.94 -27.24 -29.18
CA SER A 114 17.07 -26.90 -27.76
C SER A 114 15.88 -27.39 -26.92
N GLU A 115 15.94 -27.21 -25.59
CA GLU A 115 14.87 -27.59 -24.66
C GLU A 115 13.57 -26.80 -24.88
N SER A 116 13.68 -25.56 -25.36
CA SER A 116 12.57 -24.72 -25.78
C SER A 116 12.76 -24.30 -27.24
N TRP A 117 11.66 -24.21 -28.00
CA TRP A 117 11.71 -23.70 -29.37
C TRP A 117 12.09 -22.21 -29.41
N HIS A 118 11.85 -21.47 -28.32
CA HIS A 118 12.18 -20.06 -28.22
C HIS A 118 13.68 -19.75 -28.01
N PHE A 119 14.52 -20.77 -27.80
CA PHE A 119 15.96 -20.57 -27.68
C PHE A 119 16.57 -20.29 -29.04
N ALA A 120 17.69 -19.55 -29.05
CA ALA A 120 18.26 -19.02 -30.28
C ALA A 120 18.61 -20.12 -31.28
N GLY A 121 19.19 -21.25 -30.83
CA GLY A 121 19.51 -22.40 -31.69
C GLY A 121 18.29 -23.03 -32.38
N SER A 122 17.11 -22.92 -31.77
CA SER A 122 15.88 -23.53 -32.29
C SER A 122 15.16 -22.66 -33.31
N ALA A 123 15.23 -21.33 -33.21
CA ALA A 123 14.38 -20.43 -34.02
C ALA A 123 15.12 -19.29 -34.74
N PHE A 124 16.33 -18.90 -34.31
CA PHE A 124 17.01 -17.70 -34.81
C PHE A 124 18.29 -18.03 -35.56
N LEU A 125 18.63 -17.20 -36.54
CA LEU A 125 19.94 -17.24 -37.20
C LEU A 125 21.09 -17.03 -36.20
N THR A 126 20.90 -16.21 -35.17
CA THR A 126 21.88 -15.96 -34.10
C THR A 126 22.29 -17.21 -33.31
N GLY A 127 21.48 -18.28 -33.36
CA GLY A 127 21.80 -19.59 -32.79
C GLY A 127 22.84 -20.41 -33.56
N TYR A 128 23.28 -19.91 -34.72
CA TYR A 128 24.22 -20.55 -35.64
C TYR A 128 25.49 -19.70 -35.81
N GLU A 129 26.62 -20.33 -36.15
CA GLU A 129 27.84 -19.59 -36.46
C GLU A 129 27.70 -18.80 -37.76
N ARG A 130 28.51 -17.76 -37.97
CA ARG A 130 28.36 -16.86 -39.13
C ARG A 130 28.33 -17.59 -40.47
N GLU A 131 29.24 -18.53 -40.68
CA GLU A 131 29.29 -19.34 -41.91
C GLU A 131 28.04 -20.21 -42.09
N GLU A 132 27.43 -20.64 -40.99
CA GLU A 132 26.18 -21.40 -41.01
C GLU A 132 24.98 -20.47 -41.30
N ARG A 133 24.96 -19.25 -40.73
CA ARG A 133 23.97 -18.22 -41.04
C ARG A 133 23.95 -17.92 -42.53
N GLU A 134 25.13 -17.73 -43.13
CA GLU A 134 25.27 -17.44 -44.56
C GLU A 134 24.70 -18.56 -45.43
N LYS A 135 25.01 -19.83 -45.13
CA LYS A 135 24.46 -20.98 -45.85
C LYS A 135 22.95 -21.11 -45.70
N LEU A 136 22.41 -20.89 -44.50
CA LEU A 136 20.97 -20.87 -44.25
C LEU A 136 20.29 -19.78 -45.10
N ILE A 137 20.82 -18.56 -45.04
CA ILE A 137 20.33 -17.43 -45.83
C ILE A 137 20.39 -17.75 -47.32
N ASP A 138 21.54 -18.21 -47.81
CA ASP A 138 21.73 -18.53 -49.22
C ASP A 138 20.72 -19.55 -49.72
N GLU A 139 20.54 -20.66 -48.99
CA GLU A 139 19.57 -21.69 -49.35
C GLU A 139 18.14 -21.14 -49.40
N ALA A 140 17.74 -20.31 -48.42
CA ALA A 140 16.40 -19.73 -48.39
C ALA A 140 16.17 -18.76 -49.56
N PHE A 141 17.16 -17.94 -49.90
CA PHE A 141 17.07 -16.95 -50.98
C PHE A 141 17.10 -17.62 -52.36
N GLU A 142 17.95 -18.63 -52.58
CA GLU A 142 17.95 -19.40 -53.82
C GLU A 142 16.64 -20.17 -53.99
N LYS A 143 16.11 -20.78 -52.92
CA LYS A 143 14.81 -21.45 -52.98
C LYS A 143 13.66 -20.49 -53.30
N PHE A 144 13.69 -19.30 -52.71
CA PHE A 144 12.71 -18.25 -53.00
C PHE A 144 12.76 -17.85 -54.48
N LYS A 145 13.95 -17.61 -55.02
CA LYS A 145 14.15 -17.25 -56.44
C LYS A 145 13.75 -18.37 -57.40
N GLU A 146 14.01 -19.63 -57.06
CA GLU A 146 13.52 -20.78 -57.85
C GLU A 146 11.99 -20.75 -58.01
N ILE A 147 11.28 -20.31 -56.97
CA ILE A 147 9.81 -20.31 -56.94
C ILE A 147 9.24 -19.04 -57.57
N PHE A 148 9.80 -17.86 -57.29
CA PHE A 148 9.22 -16.56 -57.64
C PHE A 148 10.00 -15.79 -58.70
N GLU A 149 11.07 -16.37 -59.25
CA GLU A 149 11.95 -15.82 -60.30
C GLU A 149 12.82 -14.61 -59.88
N ASP A 150 12.50 -13.97 -58.75
CA ASP A 150 13.26 -12.87 -58.13
C ASP A 150 13.63 -13.18 -56.67
N TYR A 151 14.64 -12.48 -56.15
CA TYR A 151 14.98 -12.53 -54.71
C TYR A 151 14.00 -11.69 -53.87
N PRO A 152 13.77 -12.05 -52.59
CA PRO A 152 12.87 -11.29 -51.73
C PRO A 152 13.51 -9.94 -51.35
N THR A 153 12.69 -8.89 -51.32
CA THR A 153 13.09 -7.53 -50.87
C THR A 153 12.81 -7.30 -49.39
N SER A 154 11.81 -8.00 -48.85
CA SER A 154 11.44 -8.00 -47.44
C SER A 154 11.73 -9.33 -46.77
N VAL A 155 12.26 -9.26 -45.55
CA VAL A 155 12.44 -10.40 -44.65
C VAL A 155 11.80 -10.13 -43.31
N GLY A 156 11.52 -11.16 -42.52
CA GLY A 156 11.17 -11.00 -41.13
C GLY A 156 11.55 -12.20 -40.29
N ALA A 157 11.68 -11.99 -38.99
CA ALA A 157 11.90 -13.01 -37.97
C ALA A 157 11.43 -12.46 -36.63
N TRP A 158 11.50 -13.25 -35.56
CA TRP A 158 11.39 -12.69 -34.22
C TRP A 158 12.57 -11.76 -33.91
N TRP A 159 13.79 -12.15 -34.33
CA TRP A 159 14.99 -11.32 -34.26
C TRP A 159 15.93 -11.62 -35.43
N ILE A 160 16.57 -10.58 -35.97
CA ILE A 160 17.62 -10.68 -36.99
C ILE A 160 18.80 -9.82 -36.51
N ASP A 161 19.98 -10.42 -36.38
CA ASP A 161 21.19 -9.70 -35.97
C ASP A 161 21.77 -8.84 -37.10
N GLY A 162 22.57 -7.83 -36.71
CA GLY A 162 23.22 -6.88 -37.59
C GLY A 162 24.11 -7.55 -38.64
N TYR A 163 24.77 -8.66 -38.31
CA TYR A 163 25.59 -9.40 -39.27
C TYR A 163 24.74 -10.06 -40.35
N SER A 164 23.68 -10.78 -39.97
CA SER A 164 22.75 -11.39 -40.92
C SER A 164 22.04 -10.34 -41.78
N LEU A 165 21.64 -9.20 -41.21
CA LEU A 165 21.08 -8.07 -41.95
C LEU A 165 22.07 -7.51 -42.97
N GLU A 166 23.33 -7.27 -42.57
CA GLU A 166 24.39 -6.79 -43.47
C GLU A 166 24.64 -7.75 -44.62
N TYR A 167 24.72 -9.06 -44.33
CA TYR A 167 24.96 -10.07 -45.34
C TYR A 167 23.84 -10.12 -46.38
N MET A 168 22.57 -10.16 -45.92
CA MET A 168 21.40 -10.14 -46.80
C MET A 168 21.32 -8.86 -47.63
N GLN A 169 21.59 -7.71 -47.02
CA GLN A 169 21.56 -6.43 -47.72
C GLN A 169 22.65 -6.37 -48.80
N ARG A 170 23.88 -6.75 -48.47
CA ARG A 170 25.03 -6.67 -49.38
C ARG A 170 24.91 -7.64 -50.56
N LYS A 171 24.44 -8.87 -50.31
CA LYS A 171 24.39 -9.94 -51.32
C LYS A 171 23.10 -9.94 -52.12
N TYR A 172 21.97 -9.72 -51.46
CA TYR A 172 20.64 -9.87 -52.05
C TYR A 172 19.84 -8.57 -52.17
N GLY A 173 20.31 -7.48 -51.57
CA GLY A 173 19.69 -6.16 -51.72
C GLY A 173 18.36 -5.98 -50.99
N ILE A 174 18.15 -6.68 -49.85
CA ILE A 174 16.95 -6.48 -49.03
C ILE A 174 16.82 -5.01 -48.60
N THR A 175 15.60 -4.50 -48.57
CA THR A 175 15.29 -3.11 -48.20
C THR A 175 14.46 -3.00 -46.93
N ALA A 176 13.78 -4.08 -46.52
CA ALA A 176 12.94 -4.11 -45.33
C ALA A 176 13.18 -5.36 -44.47
N ALA A 177 13.14 -5.17 -43.16
CA ALA A 177 13.20 -6.24 -42.17
C ALA A 177 12.11 -6.06 -41.11
N LEU A 178 11.40 -7.13 -40.76
CA LEU A 178 10.43 -7.16 -39.67
C LEU A 178 10.99 -7.97 -38.49
N ILE A 179 11.04 -7.36 -37.31
CA ILE A 179 11.41 -8.01 -36.04
C ILE A 179 10.29 -7.86 -35.01
N VAL A 180 10.33 -8.55 -33.87
CA VAL A 180 9.35 -8.33 -32.79
C VAL A 180 9.53 -6.94 -32.14
N ALA A 181 8.42 -6.32 -31.71
CA ALA A 181 8.46 -5.15 -30.84
C ALA A 181 9.09 -5.48 -29.47
N ASP A 182 9.38 -4.46 -28.64
CA ASP A 182 9.94 -4.67 -27.30
C ASP A 182 9.16 -5.75 -26.53
N GLN A 183 9.91 -6.75 -26.04
CA GLN A 183 9.42 -7.91 -25.32
C GLN A 183 10.46 -8.37 -24.31
N TYR A 184 10.06 -8.45 -23.04
CA TYR A 184 10.98 -8.78 -21.96
C TYR A 184 11.09 -10.28 -21.68
N SER A 185 9.96 -11.02 -21.64
CA SER A 185 9.99 -12.44 -21.24
C SER A 185 8.88 -13.34 -21.81
N THR A 186 7.96 -12.82 -22.64
CA THR A 186 6.78 -13.59 -23.13
C THR A 186 7.14 -14.96 -23.68
N ASP A 187 8.23 -15.00 -24.44
CA ASP A 187 8.71 -16.16 -25.18
C ASP A 187 10.10 -16.62 -24.70
N ASN A 188 10.47 -16.45 -23.43
CA ASN A 188 11.79 -16.85 -22.88
C ASN A 188 13.04 -16.22 -23.55
N TYR A 189 12.89 -15.25 -24.45
CA TYR A 189 13.95 -14.37 -24.96
C TYR A 189 13.61 -12.91 -24.66
N GLN A 190 14.62 -12.03 -24.68
CA GLN A 190 14.48 -10.62 -24.37
C GLN A 190 14.98 -9.75 -25.55
N ILE A 191 14.05 -9.12 -26.28
CA ILE A 191 14.32 -8.05 -27.25
C ILE A 191 13.86 -6.74 -26.62
N TRP A 192 14.80 -5.96 -26.08
CA TRP A 192 14.47 -4.85 -25.20
C TRP A 192 15.48 -3.72 -25.33
N GLY A 193 15.05 -2.53 -25.75
CA GLY A 193 15.95 -1.39 -25.90
C GLY A 193 15.84 -0.60 -27.20
N GLN A 194 15.11 -1.11 -28.19
CA GLN A 194 14.96 -0.46 -29.50
C GLN A 194 14.03 0.75 -29.45
N PHE A 195 13.84 1.41 -30.58
CA PHE A 195 12.75 2.37 -30.73
C PHE A 195 11.43 1.67 -30.39
N TRP A 196 10.60 2.27 -29.54
CA TRP A 196 9.33 1.70 -29.15
C TRP A 196 8.36 1.61 -30.34
N SER A 197 8.19 0.42 -30.90
CA SER A 197 7.23 0.09 -31.98
C SER A 197 7.30 1.04 -33.19
N THR A 198 8.47 1.60 -33.50
CA THR A 198 8.66 2.62 -34.53
C THR A 198 9.80 2.23 -35.48
N PRO A 199 9.69 2.48 -36.81
CA PRO A 199 10.74 2.12 -37.76
C PRO A 199 12.04 2.92 -37.64
N TYR A 200 13.17 2.29 -37.99
CA TYR A 200 14.50 2.92 -38.00
C TYR A 200 15.49 2.21 -38.93
N TYR A 201 16.59 2.88 -39.29
CA TYR A 201 17.79 2.25 -39.84
C TYR A 201 18.62 1.62 -38.71
N PRO A 202 18.87 0.30 -38.72
CA PRO A 202 19.69 -0.34 -37.70
C PRO A 202 21.19 -0.07 -37.91
N SER A 203 21.95 -0.12 -36.82
CA SER A 203 23.41 -0.20 -36.84
C SER A 203 23.90 -1.58 -37.30
N LYS A 204 25.00 -1.62 -38.05
CA LYS A 204 25.70 -2.86 -38.42
C LYS A 204 26.23 -3.63 -37.21
N ARG A 205 26.58 -2.90 -36.15
CA ARG A 205 27.19 -3.45 -34.94
C ARG A 205 26.18 -3.84 -33.88
N ASN A 206 24.98 -3.25 -33.93
CA ASN A 206 23.90 -3.57 -33.01
C ASN A 206 22.54 -3.23 -33.61
N ALA A 207 21.81 -4.25 -34.02
CA ALA A 207 20.55 -4.07 -34.72
C ALA A 207 19.46 -3.44 -33.83
N ILE A 208 19.61 -3.45 -32.49
CA ILE A 208 18.66 -2.79 -31.57
C ILE A 208 18.82 -1.27 -31.55
N GLU A 209 20.00 -0.76 -31.94
CA GLU A 209 20.32 0.67 -31.93
C GLU A 209 20.10 1.29 -33.31
N PRO A 210 19.56 2.52 -33.39
CA PRO A 210 19.53 3.26 -34.64
C PRO A 210 20.94 3.67 -35.08
N ALA A 211 21.19 3.62 -36.39
CA ALA A 211 22.48 4.02 -36.95
C ALA A 211 22.76 5.52 -36.75
N LYS A 212 23.93 5.84 -36.18
CA LYS A 212 24.36 7.21 -35.86
C LYS A 212 25.22 7.88 -36.92
N ASN A 213 25.85 7.09 -37.79
CA ASN A 213 26.72 7.56 -38.86
C ASN A 213 26.56 6.67 -40.10
N ILE A 214 27.04 7.15 -41.24
CA ILE A 214 26.81 6.50 -42.54
C ILE A 214 27.58 5.19 -42.66
N GLU A 215 28.77 5.10 -42.05
CA GLU A 215 29.61 3.91 -42.09
C GLU A 215 28.94 2.72 -41.38
N ASP A 216 28.26 2.99 -40.28
CA ASP A 216 27.56 2.02 -39.43
C ASP A 216 26.10 1.79 -39.83
N LYS A 217 25.57 2.59 -40.77
CA LYS A 217 24.20 2.44 -41.26
C LYS A 217 24.04 1.22 -42.15
N LEU A 218 23.02 0.41 -41.88
CA LEU A 218 22.46 -0.52 -42.84
C LEU A 218 21.41 0.18 -43.71
N PRO A 219 21.52 0.15 -45.05
CA PRO A 219 20.55 0.79 -45.94
C PRO A 219 19.30 -0.09 -46.13
N LEU A 220 18.62 -0.38 -45.03
CA LEU A 220 17.34 -1.08 -44.95
C LEU A 220 16.54 -0.56 -43.76
N VAL A 221 15.21 -0.71 -43.80
CA VAL A 221 14.31 -0.23 -42.75
C VAL A 221 13.87 -1.38 -41.85
N MET A 222 14.15 -1.27 -40.56
CA MET A 222 13.62 -2.17 -39.53
C MET A 222 12.23 -1.72 -39.13
N MET A 223 11.26 -2.64 -39.19
CA MET A 223 9.88 -2.49 -38.76
C MET A 223 9.59 -3.50 -37.64
N GLN A 224 8.53 -3.26 -36.86
CA GLN A 224 8.25 -4.04 -35.65
C GLN A 224 6.89 -4.72 -35.71
N TRP A 225 6.89 -6.03 -35.45
CA TRP A 225 5.74 -6.90 -35.33
C TRP A 225 5.08 -6.73 -33.97
N ALA A 226 3.74 -6.72 -34.02
CA ALA A 226 2.84 -6.58 -32.89
C ALA A 226 3.16 -5.35 -32.02
N ALA A 227 3.08 -4.16 -32.63
CA ALA A 227 3.24 -2.87 -31.93
C ALA A 227 2.49 -2.88 -30.58
N ARG A 228 3.22 -2.53 -29.52
CA ARG A 228 2.74 -2.61 -28.14
C ARG A 228 1.88 -1.40 -27.79
N ASP A 229 0.94 -1.56 -26.88
CA ASP A 229 0.32 -0.43 -26.20
C ASP A 229 1.42 0.38 -25.47
N PRO A 230 1.63 1.66 -25.79
CA PRO A 230 2.68 2.45 -25.15
C PRO A 230 2.53 2.62 -23.63
N VAL A 231 1.30 2.54 -23.11
CA VAL A 231 0.99 2.71 -21.68
C VAL A 231 1.05 1.37 -20.97
N ASN A 232 0.31 0.39 -21.46
CA ASN A 232 0.11 -0.90 -20.79
C ASN A 232 1.13 -1.98 -21.19
N GLY A 233 1.82 -1.79 -22.31
CA GLY A 233 2.75 -2.77 -22.90
C GLY A 233 4.14 -2.83 -22.26
N TYR A 234 4.51 -1.86 -21.41
CA TYR A 234 5.83 -1.78 -20.79
C TYR A 234 5.87 -2.51 -19.43
N GLY A 235 6.36 -3.75 -19.44
CA GLY A 235 6.48 -4.60 -18.25
C GLY A 235 7.35 -5.85 -18.42
N ASN A 236 7.46 -6.66 -17.36
CA ASN A 236 8.36 -7.82 -17.31
C ASN A 236 7.70 -9.17 -17.63
N GLY A 237 6.40 -9.20 -17.91
CA GLY A 237 5.62 -10.43 -18.09
C GLY A 237 4.83 -10.51 -19.39
N VAL A 238 4.22 -11.68 -19.57
CA VAL A 238 3.27 -11.97 -20.66
C VAL A 238 2.07 -11.04 -20.59
N SER A 239 1.57 -10.73 -19.38
CA SER A 239 0.40 -9.87 -19.18
C SER A 239 0.61 -8.49 -19.80
N GLU A 240 1.74 -7.85 -19.54
CA GLU A 240 2.05 -6.53 -20.09
C GLU A 240 2.36 -6.62 -21.59
N SER A 241 3.23 -7.54 -22.00
CA SER A 241 3.65 -7.65 -23.41
C SER A 241 2.52 -7.98 -24.38
N THR A 242 1.42 -8.58 -23.90
CA THR A 242 0.21 -8.89 -24.69
C THR A 242 -0.81 -7.75 -24.72
N TYR A 243 -0.52 -6.60 -24.11
CA TYR A 243 -1.17 -5.36 -24.52
C TYR A 243 -0.55 -4.91 -25.85
N SER A 244 -1.04 -5.48 -26.94
CA SER A 244 -0.52 -5.24 -28.30
C SER A 244 -1.66 -5.09 -29.32
N ILE A 245 -1.31 -4.69 -30.54
CA ILE A 245 -2.26 -4.59 -31.66
C ILE A 245 -2.70 -5.97 -32.22
N GLN A 246 -2.05 -7.06 -31.81
CA GLN A 246 -2.27 -8.41 -32.36
C GLN A 246 -3.55 -9.04 -31.81
N ALA A 247 -4.37 -9.64 -32.69
CA ALA A 247 -5.70 -10.14 -32.33
C ALA A 247 -5.69 -11.19 -31.21
N ASN A 248 -4.76 -12.15 -31.25
CA ASN A 248 -4.65 -13.18 -30.20
C ASN A 248 -4.30 -12.59 -28.84
N ASP A 249 -3.46 -11.56 -28.78
CA ASP A 249 -2.96 -11.02 -27.53
C ASP A 249 -4.09 -10.37 -26.72
N TYR A 250 -4.77 -9.38 -27.29
CA TYR A 250 -5.80 -8.65 -26.54
C TYR A 250 -7.09 -9.45 -26.36
N LEU A 251 -7.38 -10.43 -27.21
CA LEU A 251 -8.52 -11.33 -27.02
C LEU A 251 -8.29 -12.33 -25.90
N ASP A 252 -7.15 -13.04 -25.91
CA ASP A 252 -6.93 -14.18 -25.03
C ASP A 252 -6.47 -13.77 -23.63
N TYR A 253 -5.68 -12.70 -23.52
CA TYR A 253 -5.08 -12.29 -22.26
C TYR A 253 -5.88 -11.20 -21.56
N HIS A 254 -6.60 -10.36 -22.32
CA HIS A 254 -7.23 -9.15 -21.78
C HIS A 254 -8.75 -9.08 -22.00
N ASN A 255 -9.33 -10.00 -22.79
CA ASN A 255 -10.75 -9.99 -23.15
C ASN A 255 -11.22 -8.63 -23.72
N LEU A 256 -10.34 -8.00 -24.52
CA LEU A 256 -10.58 -6.74 -25.21
C LEU A 256 -11.14 -6.99 -26.61
N THR A 257 -11.55 -5.93 -27.30
CA THR A 257 -12.26 -6.02 -28.59
C THR A 257 -11.59 -5.18 -29.69
N THR A 258 -12.17 -5.19 -30.88
CA THR A 258 -11.74 -4.34 -32.01
C THR A 258 -11.67 -2.84 -31.65
N ASP A 259 -12.43 -2.37 -30.65
CA ASP A 259 -12.37 -0.97 -30.20
C ASP A 259 -10.98 -0.62 -29.63
N TYR A 260 -10.40 -1.54 -28.85
CA TYR A 260 -9.04 -1.40 -28.33
C TYR A 260 -8.00 -1.41 -29.46
N PHE A 261 -8.13 -2.33 -30.43
CA PHE A 261 -7.32 -2.32 -31.65
C PHE A 261 -7.39 -0.97 -32.39
N SER A 262 -8.60 -0.43 -32.56
CA SER A 262 -8.81 0.86 -33.21
C SER A 262 -8.16 2.01 -32.43
N ALA A 263 -8.14 1.95 -31.09
CA ALA A 263 -7.50 2.94 -30.24
C ALA A 263 -5.97 2.89 -30.35
N ILE A 264 -5.34 1.71 -30.29
CA ILE A 264 -3.89 1.56 -30.52
C ILE A 264 -3.51 2.04 -31.92
N LEU A 265 -4.28 1.66 -32.93
CA LEU A 265 -4.07 2.11 -34.29
C LEU A 265 -4.08 3.64 -34.39
N ASP A 266 -5.01 4.31 -33.69
CA ASP A 266 -5.04 5.77 -33.61
C ASP A 266 -3.84 6.36 -32.88
N ILE A 267 -3.37 5.72 -31.81
CA ILE A 267 -2.15 6.14 -31.09
C ILE A 267 -0.98 6.20 -32.06
N TYR A 268 -0.73 5.15 -32.84
CA TYR A 268 0.43 5.15 -33.74
C TYR A 268 0.24 6.06 -34.96
N THR A 269 -0.97 6.14 -35.52
CA THR A 269 -1.22 6.87 -36.78
C THR A 269 -1.47 8.37 -36.64
N LYS A 270 -1.78 8.88 -35.43
CA LYS A 270 -2.16 10.29 -35.21
C LYS A 270 -1.12 11.09 -34.41
N GLN A 271 0.15 10.74 -34.54
CA GLN A 271 1.24 11.44 -33.83
C GLN A 271 1.56 12.80 -34.48
N LYS A 272 1.07 13.87 -33.86
CA LYS A 272 1.12 15.25 -34.37
C LYS A 272 2.51 15.77 -34.70
N PHE A 273 3.54 15.36 -33.96
CA PHE A 273 4.87 15.97 -34.07
C PHE A 273 5.87 15.14 -34.88
N ASN A 274 5.48 13.93 -35.29
CA ASN A 274 6.33 13.04 -36.08
C ASN A 274 6.23 13.41 -37.56
N GLN A 275 7.34 13.25 -38.28
CA GLN A 275 7.38 13.48 -39.72
C GLN A 275 6.58 12.41 -40.49
N PHE A 276 6.41 11.24 -39.90
CA PHE A 276 5.55 10.17 -40.41
C PHE A 276 5.01 9.32 -39.26
N ALA A 277 4.07 8.45 -39.58
CA ALA A 277 3.59 7.41 -38.68
C ALA A 277 3.57 6.07 -39.42
N HIS A 278 3.91 4.98 -38.73
CA HIS A 278 3.86 3.63 -39.27
C HIS A 278 3.46 2.63 -38.18
N VAL A 279 2.67 1.62 -38.58
CA VAL A 279 2.37 0.47 -37.72
C VAL A 279 2.14 -0.77 -38.57
N VAL A 280 2.55 -1.93 -38.06
CA VAL A 280 2.32 -3.23 -38.69
C VAL A 280 1.08 -3.89 -38.08
N VAL A 281 0.19 -4.37 -38.93
CA VAL A 281 -1.01 -5.14 -38.55
C VAL A 281 -0.99 -6.48 -39.26
N GLY A 282 -1.34 -7.56 -38.56
CA GLY A 282 -1.24 -8.89 -39.15
C GLY A 282 -1.75 -10.00 -38.25
N LEU A 283 -1.83 -11.21 -38.82
CA LEU A 283 -2.12 -12.44 -38.08
C LEU A 283 -1.34 -13.60 -38.70
N GLU A 284 -0.60 -14.36 -37.88
CA GLU A 284 0.10 -15.56 -38.36
C GLU A 284 -0.89 -16.68 -38.73
N ASN A 285 -0.51 -17.50 -39.72
CA ASN A 285 -1.35 -18.62 -40.14
C ASN A 285 -1.45 -19.75 -39.10
N SER A 286 -0.55 -19.82 -38.11
CA SER A 286 -0.56 -20.83 -37.05
C SER A 286 -1.71 -20.66 -36.04
N TYR A 287 -2.40 -19.51 -36.06
CA TYR A 287 -3.58 -19.30 -35.23
C TYR A 287 -4.83 -19.92 -35.88
N SER A 288 -5.75 -20.43 -35.05
CA SER A 288 -6.98 -21.07 -35.53
C SER A 288 -7.90 -20.06 -36.22
N TRP A 289 -8.16 -20.26 -37.52
CA TRP A 289 -9.02 -19.34 -38.29
C TRP A 289 -10.44 -19.23 -37.70
N THR A 290 -10.99 -20.35 -37.21
CA THR A 290 -12.32 -20.37 -36.59
C THR A 290 -12.40 -19.45 -35.38
N LYS A 291 -11.31 -19.32 -34.61
CA LYS A 291 -11.25 -18.48 -33.41
C LYS A 291 -10.95 -17.01 -33.73
N TYR A 292 -9.92 -16.74 -34.52
CA TYR A 292 -9.40 -15.38 -34.72
C TYR A 292 -9.80 -14.72 -36.05
N GLY A 293 -10.20 -15.50 -37.06
CA GLY A 293 -10.65 -15.00 -38.36
C GLY A 293 -11.76 -13.95 -38.28
N PRO A 294 -12.79 -14.11 -37.41
CA PRO A 294 -13.81 -13.08 -37.22
C PRO A 294 -13.26 -11.74 -36.69
N GLU A 295 -12.25 -11.77 -35.81
CA GLU A 295 -11.61 -10.54 -35.31
C GLU A 295 -10.69 -9.94 -36.37
N TYR A 296 -9.88 -10.75 -37.04
CA TYR A 296 -9.04 -10.28 -38.15
C TYR A 296 -9.87 -9.58 -39.21
N LYS A 297 -11.05 -10.12 -39.55
CA LYS A 297 -12.02 -9.45 -40.43
C LYS A 297 -12.41 -8.06 -39.92
N ARG A 298 -12.76 -7.94 -38.63
CA ARG A 298 -13.10 -6.65 -38.02
C ARG A 298 -11.92 -5.67 -38.02
N GLN A 299 -10.70 -6.15 -37.79
CA GLN A 299 -9.48 -5.33 -37.91
C GLN A 299 -9.33 -4.78 -39.33
N ILE A 300 -9.48 -5.63 -40.35
CA ILE A 300 -9.45 -5.21 -41.76
C ILE A 300 -10.58 -4.21 -42.08
N ASP A 301 -11.80 -4.43 -41.59
CA ASP A 301 -12.92 -3.50 -41.77
C ASP A 301 -12.59 -2.10 -41.17
N VAL A 302 -11.93 -2.06 -40.00
CA VAL A 302 -11.43 -0.82 -39.39
C VAL A 302 -10.36 -0.16 -40.26
N LEU A 303 -9.41 -0.92 -40.81
CA LEU A 303 -8.38 -0.39 -41.71
C LEU A 303 -8.99 0.23 -42.97
N ILE A 304 -9.93 -0.46 -43.61
CA ILE A 304 -10.63 0.04 -44.81
C ILE A 304 -11.36 1.34 -44.49
N ARG A 305 -12.12 1.35 -43.40
CA ARG A 305 -12.90 2.51 -42.98
C ARG A 305 -11.98 3.72 -42.76
N LYS A 306 -10.91 3.57 -41.96
CA LYS A 306 -9.98 4.67 -41.66
C LYS A 306 -9.16 5.11 -42.87
N ARG A 307 -8.77 4.18 -43.76
CA ARG A 307 -8.16 4.50 -45.06
C ARG A 307 -9.10 5.36 -45.91
N ASN A 308 -10.37 4.99 -46.01
CA ASN A 308 -11.37 5.73 -46.80
C ASN A 308 -11.70 7.10 -46.18
N GLU A 309 -11.52 7.25 -44.88
CA GLU A 309 -11.58 8.54 -44.16
C GLU A 309 -10.31 9.40 -44.36
N GLY A 310 -9.30 8.91 -45.10
CA GLY A 310 -8.06 9.62 -45.39
C GLY A 310 -7.06 9.66 -44.23
N GLN A 311 -7.18 8.75 -43.25
CA GLN A 311 -6.33 8.78 -42.05
C GLN A 311 -4.91 8.24 -42.30
N PHE A 312 -4.75 7.27 -43.20
CA PHE A 312 -3.46 6.66 -43.55
C PHE A 312 -3.55 5.90 -44.88
N SER A 313 -2.39 5.57 -45.43
CA SER A 313 -2.26 4.66 -46.56
C SER A 313 -1.91 3.24 -46.10
N ILE A 314 -2.47 2.24 -46.77
CA ILE A 314 -2.11 0.84 -46.54
C ILE A 314 -1.05 0.48 -47.60
N VAL A 315 0.13 0.07 -47.16
CA VAL A 315 1.31 -0.15 -48.01
C VAL A 315 2.00 -1.48 -47.69
N THR A 316 2.71 -2.04 -48.65
CA THR A 316 3.57 -3.21 -48.41
C THR A 316 4.81 -2.81 -47.58
N MET A 317 5.54 -3.79 -47.05
CA MET A 317 6.80 -3.52 -46.34
C MET A 317 7.82 -2.88 -47.28
N LYS A 318 7.99 -3.42 -48.49
CA LYS A 318 8.88 -2.85 -49.49
C LYS A 318 8.51 -1.41 -49.82
N ASP A 319 7.23 -1.13 -50.11
CA ASP A 319 6.83 0.23 -50.52
C ASP A 319 7.04 1.25 -49.40
N PHE A 320 6.79 0.86 -48.14
CA PHE A 320 7.11 1.73 -47.01
C PHE A 320 8.61 1.94 -46.85
N ALA A 321 9.42 0.89 -47.00
CA ALA A 321 10.87 1.00 -46.89
C ALA A 321 11.47 1.87 -48.00
N ASP A 322 11.01 1.71 -49.24
CA ASP A 322 11.41 2.53 -50.38
C ASP A 322 11.07 4.01 -50.14
N TRP A 323 9.84 4.29 -49.69
CA TRP A 323 9.40 5.64 -49.31
C TRP A 323 10.28 6.22 -48.20
N TYR A 324 10.53 5.45 -47.13
CA TYR A 324 11.32 5.90 -45.98
C TYR A 324 12.78 6.18 -46.37
N MET A 325 13.37 5.37 -47.26
CA MET A 325 14.71 5.57 -47.79
C MET A 325 14.85 6.79 -48.68
N GLU A 326 13.83 7.07 -49.48
CA GLU A 326 13.78 8.27 -50.30
C GLU A 326 13.65 9.55 -49.43
N HIS A 327 12.81 9.52 -48.40
CA HIS A 327 12.51 10.69 -47.57
C HIS A 327 13.56 10.94 -46.48
N PHE A 328 14.22 9.88 -45.99
CA PHE A 328 15.23 9.94 -44.93
C PHE A 328 16.54 9.27 -45.39
N PRO A 329 17.24 9.79 -46.42
CA PRO A 329 18.37 9.10 -47.04
C PRO A 329 19.58 8.94 -46.11
N GLN A 330 19.72 9.81 -45.11
CA GLN A 330 20.83 9.78 -44.15
C GLN A 330 20.47 8.98 -42.90
N PHE A 331 19.60 9.49 -42.02
CA PHE A 331 19.34 8.89 -40.71
C PHE A 331 17.86 8.86 -40.36
N SER A 332 17.51 8.02 -39.38
CA SER A 332 16.16 7.97 -38.84
C SER A 332 15.80 9.29 -38.16
N PRO A 333 14.62 9.89 -38.43
CA PRO A 333 14.20 11.09 -37.73
C PRO A 333 13.85 10.79 -36.27
N PRO A 334 13.92 11.79 -35.37
CA PRO A 334 13.44 11.64 -34.00
C PRO A 334 11.92 11.42 -33.99
N HIS A 335 11.45 10.62 -33.03
CA HIS A 335 10.06 10.29 -32.83
C HIS A 335 9.60 10.59 -31.41
N ILE A 336 8.33 11.00 -31.32
CA ILE A 336 7.61 11.11 -30.05
C ILE A 336 6.26 10.39 -30.17
N ILE A 337 5.90 9.64 -29.13
CA ILE A 337 4.58 9.02 -29.00
C ILE A 337 3.94 9.63 -27.74
N ASP A 338 2.96 10.52 -27.92
CA ASP A 338 2.09 11.01 -26.84
C ASP A 338 0.81 10.16 -26.85
N ALA A 339 0.59 9.40 -25.77
CA ALA A 339 -0.53 8.46 -25.67
C ALA A 339 -1.19 8.53 -24.29
N ALA A 340 -2.51 8.76 -24.29
CA ALA A 340 -3.35 8.46 -23.14
C ALA A 340 -3.69 6.97 -23.13
N ASP A 341 -4.01 6.42 -21.96
CA ASP A 341 -4.38 5.02 -21.83
C ASP A 341 -5.61 4.66 -22.68
N PRO A 342 -5.50 3.72 -23.65
CA PRO A 342 -6.63 3.31 -24.47
C PRO A 342 -7.73 2.59 -23.66
N LEU A 343 -7.47 2.19 -22.41
CA LEU A 343 -8.45 1.61 -21.50
C LEU A 343 -9.28 2.67 -20.74
N GLY A 344 -8.95 3.97 -20.89
CA GLY A 344 -9.72 5.08 -20.36
C GLY A 344 -9.37 5.51 -18.92
N THR A 345 -8.21 5.12 -18.40
CA THR A 345 -7.72 5.64 -17.11
C THR A 345 -7.14 7.05 -17.24
N GLU A 346 -6.71 7.64 -16.11
CA GLU A 346 -5.98 8.92 -16.12
C GLU A 346 -4.50 8.76 -16.53
N GLU A 347 -4.03 7.53 -16.79
CA GLU A 347 -2.64 7.27 -17.12
C GLU A 347 -2.27 7.78 -18.52
N ARG A 348 -1.00 8.16 -18.66
CA ARG A 348 -0.44 8.69 -19.91
C ARG A 348 1.02 8.30 -20.03
N VAL A 349 1.50 8.18 -21.26
CA VAL A 349 2.91 8.02 -21.56
C VAL A 349 3.35 8.99 -22.65
N VAL A 350 4.61 9.39 -22.58
CA VAL A 350 5.36 10.02 -23.66
C VAL A 350 6.64 9.22 -23.89
N TRP A 351 6.73 8.56 -25.04
CA TRP A 351 7.98 7.98 -25.51
C TRP A 351 8.70 8.96 -26.42
N PHE A 352 9.96 9.24 -26.16
CA PHE A 352 10.84 10.02 -27.02
C PHE A 352 12.01 9.15 -27.46
N MET A 353 12.33 9.19 -28.75
CA MET A 353 13.34 8.34 -29.36
C MET A 353 14.10 9.13 -30.42
N ASN A 354 15.42 9.14 -30.33
CA ASN A 354 16.29 9.69 -31.37
C ASN A 354 17.55 8.84 -31.52
N LEU A 355 18.51 9.29 -32.33
CA LEU A 355 19.74 8.54 -32.57
C LEU A 355 20.62 8.37 -31.31
N ASN A 356 20.44 9.21 -30.30
CA ASN A 356 21.31 9.25 -29.10
C ASN A 356 20.73 8.45 -27.93
N TYR A 357 19.40 8.49 -27.72
CA TYR A 357 18.74 7.81 -26.61
C TYR A 357 17.24 7.61 -26.85
N ARG A 358 16.63 6.77 -26.01
CA ARG A 358 15.17 6.74 -25.81
C ARG A 358 14.82 7.07 -24.36
N ALA A 359 13.62 7.63 -24.15
CA ALA A 359 13.06 7.86 -22.84
C ALA A 359 11.55 7.62 -22.83
N GLY A 360 11.06 6.86 -21.85
CA GLY A 360 9.66 6.65 -21.55
C GLY A 360 9.25 7.40 -20.29
N TRP A 361 8.56 8.52 -20.45
CA TRP A 361 7.92 9.26 -19.36
C TRP A 361 6.48 8.79 -19.18
N PHE A 362 6.05 8.56 -17.95
CA PHE A 362 4.75 8.05 -17.57
C PHE A 362 4.12 8.96 -16.52
N TYR A 363 2.82 9.21 -16.67
CA TYR A 363 1.97 9.66 -15.59
C TYR A 363 1.12 8.48 -15.11
N ASN A 364 1.36 8.06 -13.87
CA ASN A 364 0.68 6.94 -13.24
C ASN A 364 0.45 7.22 -11.74
N LYS A 365 0.10 6.19 -10.96
CA LYS A 365 -0.13 6.30 -9.50
C LYS A 365 1.03 6.93 -8.70
N ASP A 366 2.26 6.84 -9.20
CA ASP A 366 3.46 7.40 -8.54
C ASP A 366 3.65 8.89 -8.88
N GLY A 367 2.94 9.40 -9.89
CA GLY A 367 3.02 10.78 -10.40
C GLY A 367 3.70 10.84 -11.77
N SER A 368 4.52 11.87 -11.99
CA SER A 368 5.32 12.07 -13.21
C SER A 368 6.65 11.32 -13.08
N VAL A 369 6.85 10.27 -13.89
CA VAL A 369 7.95 9.31 -13.71
C VAL A 369 8.60 8.94 -15.04
N PHE A 370 9.94 8.94 -15.12
CA PHE A 370 10.63 8.20 -16.19
C PHE A 370 10.84 6.75 -15.77
N ARG A 371 10.26 5.81 -16.52
CA ARG A 371 10.40 4.36 -16.29
C ARG A 371 11.49 3.73 -17.16
N ASP A 372 11.82 4.36 -18.29
CA ASP A 372 12.93 3.98 -19.18
C ASP A 372 13.69 5.25 -19.60
N ILE A 373 15.02 5.23 -19.48
CA ILE A 373 15.95 6.15 -20.14
C ILE A 373 17.17 5.33 -20.55
N ARG A 374 17.44 5.25 -21.85
CA ARG A 374 18.51 4.42 -22.40
C ARG A 374 19.34 5.17 -23.39
N GLN A 375 20.64 5.29 -23.11
CA GLN A 375 21.59 5.86 -24.06
C GLN A 375 22.02 4.78 -25.07
N TYR A 376 22.00 5.13 -26.36
CA TYR A 376 22.62 4.31 -27.39
C TYR A 376 24.12 4.56 -27.36
N THR A 377 24.95 3.53 -27.36
CA THR A 377 26.41 3.68 -27.14
C THR A 377 27.26 3.25 -28.33
N GLY A 378 26.67 2.61 -29.35
CA GLY A 378 27.39 2.01 -30.46
C GLY A 378 28.19 0.76 -30.04
N GLY A 379 27.78 0.11 -28.93
CA GLY A 379 28.36 -1.15 -28.47
C GLY A 379 28.05 -2.29 -29.44
N GLU A 380 28.85 -3.36 -29.36
CA GLU A 380 28.59 -4.58 -30.12
C GLU A 380 27.41 -5.35 -29.51
N GLU A 381 26.45 -5.76 -30.33
CA GLU A 381 25.34 -6.59 -29.86
C GLU A 381 25.79 -7.99 -29.45
N ILE A 382 25.01 -8.59 -28.54
CA ILE A 382 25.19 -10.00 -28.20
C ILE A 382 24.97 -10.87 -29.45
N CYS A 383 25.75 -11.94 -29.55
CA CYS A 383 25.66 -12.91 -30.64
C CYS A 383 26.05 -12.39 -32.04
N LEU A 384 26.63 -11.19 -32.16
CA LEU A 384 27.10 -10.65 -33.44
C LEU A 384 28.26 -11.47 -34.02
N LEU A 385 29.30 -11.70 -33.21
CA LEU A 385 30.54 -12.36 -33.66
C LEU A 385 30.48 -13.88 -33.63
N LYS A 386 29.71 -14.43 -32.69
CA LYS A 386 29.58 -15.87 -32.43
C LYS A 386 28.14 -16.22 -32.14
N ARG A 387 27.77 -17.49 -32.30
CA ARG A 387 26.45 -17.95 -31.88
C ARG A 387 26.24 -17.84 -30.36
N CYS A 388 24.98 -17.76 -29.96
CA CYS A 388 24.57 -17.83 -28.56
C CYS A 388 23.37 -18.77 -28.41
N ASP A 389 23.19 -19.32 -27.22
CA ASP A 389 22.06 -20.23 -26.94
C ASP A 389 20.78 -19.45 -26.61
N GLN A 390 20.90 -18.21 -26.13
CA GLN A 390 19.78 -17.35 -25.73
C GLN A 390 20.04 -15.88 -26.09
N VAL A 391 18.96 -15.16 -26.40
CA VAL A 391 18.97 -13.73 -26.71
C VAL A 391 18.43 -12.94 -25.52
N ASN A 392 19.29 -12.20 -24.82
CA ASN A 392 19.00 -11.48 -23.58
C ASN A 392 19.46 -10.01 -23.63
N PHE A 393 18.80 -9.19 -24.46
CA PHE A 393 19.19 -7.77 -24.62
C PHE A 393 18.90 -6.90 -23.39
N ALA A 394 17.85 -7.22 -22.62
CA ALA A 394 17.44 -6.38 -21.50
C ALA A 394 18.52 -6.29 -20.40
N THR A 395 19.17 -7.42 -20.10
CA THR A 395 20.18 -7.54 -19.03
C THR A 395 21.61 -7.22 -19.48
N SER A 396 21.88 -7.17 -20.77
CA SER A 396 23.20 -6.80 -21.34
C SER A 396 23.36 -5.29 -21.55
N ALA A 397 22.28 -4.53 -21.35
CA ALA A 397 22.26 -3.09 -21.43
C ALA A 397 23.24 -2.41 -20.47
N THR A 398 24.04 -1.48 -20.99
CA THR A 398 24.84 -0.56 -20.17
C THR A 398 24.28 0.87 -20.31
N ARG A 399 24.50 1.71 -19.31
CA ARG A 399 24.01 3.12 -19.29
C ARG A 399 22.50 3.23 -19.54
N VAL A 400 21.74 2.58 -18.66
CA VAL A 400 20.29 2.53 -18.72
C VAL A 400 19.68 2.75 -17.33
N LEU A 401 18.60 3.51 -17.29
CA LEU A 401 17.61 3.51 -16.22
C LEU A 401 16.39 2.76 -16.78
N ASP A 402 16.03 1.64 -16.18
CA ASP A 402 14.93 0.80 -16.65
C ASP A 402 14.28 0.09 -15.46
N GLU A 403 12.99 0.33 -15.27
CA GLU A 403 12.23 -0.20 -14.14
C GLU A 403 12.07 -1.71 -14.25
N VAL A 404 11.93 -2.23 -15.46
CA VAL A 404 11.60 -3.63 -15.76
C VAL A 404 12.79 -4.56 -15.47
N SER A 405 13.97 -4.18 -15.95
CA SER A 405 15.21 -4.98 -15.90
C SER A 405 15.94 -4.78 -14.57
N PHE A 406 15.97 -3.55 -14.04
CA PHE A 406 16.80 -3.18 -12.90
C PHE A 406 16.03 -2.60 -11.70
N GLY A 407 14.71 -2.39 -11.81
CA GLY A 407 13.92 -1.77 -10.75
C GLY A 407 14.21 -0.29 -10.54
N HIS A 408 14.87 0.35 -11.50
CA HIS A 408 15.26 1.77 -11.40
C HIS A 408 14.29 2.66 -12.17
N LYS A 409 13.80 3.71 -11.51
CA LYS A 409 12.95 4.74 -12.11
C LYS A 409 13.26 6.12 -11.55
N TRP A 410 12.89 7.14 -12.31
CA TRP A 410 13.02 8.53 -11.87
C TRP A 410 11.65 9.14 -11.61
N ILE A 411 11.29 9.34 -10.35
CA ILE A 411 10.12 10.13 -9.98
C ILE A 411 10.51 11.61 -10.04
N VAL A 412 9.93 12.35 -10.98
CA VAL A 412 10.15 13.80 -11.14
C VAL A 412 9.23 14.57 -10.19
N ASP A 413 7.95 14.22 -10.16
CA ASP A 413 6.94 14.83 -9.31
C ASP A 413 5.97 13.77 -8.82
N GLU A 414 5.62 13.81 -7.54
CA GLU A 414 4.65 12.90 -6.95
C GLU A 414 3.22 13.47 -7.00
N GLY A 415 2.24 12.58 -7.05
CA GLY A 415 0.83 12.95 -7.00
C GLY A 415 0.25 13.30 -8.37
N LYS A 416 -0.91 13.97 -8.35
CA LYS A 416 -1.66 14.29 -9.56
C LYS A 416 -1.00 15.41 -10.34
N ILE A 417 -1.10 15.31 -11.66
CA ILE A 417 -0.76 16.41 -12.56
C ILE A 417 -2.01 16.93 -13.25
N THR A 418 -2.03 18.22 -13.56
CA THR A 418 -3.10 18.85 -14.33
C THR A 418 -2.53 19.71 -15.45
N ASN A 419 -3.35 20.06 -16.45
CA ASN A 419 -2.95 20.89 -17.59
C ASN A 419 -1.73 20.35 -18.37
N PHE A 420 -1.58 19.03 -18.46
CA PHE A 420 -0.51 18.40 -19.22
C PHE A 420 -0.56 18.77 -20.71
N LYS A 421 0.59 19.15 -21.28
CA LYS A 421 0.76 19.47 -22.70
C LYS A 421 2.14 19.06 -23.18
N VAL A 422 2.22 18.59 -24.42
CA VAL A 422 3.47 18.42 -25.17
C VAL A 422 3.58 19.54 -26.21
N THR A 423 4.74 20.19 -26.29
CA THR A 423 5.03 21.23 -27.28
C THR A 423 6.39 20.98 -27.93
N LYS A 424 6.53 21.34 -29.22
CA LYS A 424 7.78 21.23 -29.96
C LYS A 424 8.41 22.62 -30.11
N LYS A 425 9.69 22.75 -29.77
CA LYS A 425 10.47 24.01 -29.85
C LYS A 425 11.79 23.74 -30.57
N GLY A 426 11.84 24.04 -31.87
CA GLY A 426 12.93 23.56 -32.73
C GLY A 426 12.90 22.04 -32.83
N ASP A 427 14.04 21.39 -32.57
CA ASP A 427 14.16 19.92 -32.54
C ASP A 427 13.86 19.31 -31.16
N ASN A 428 13.61 20.15 -30.15
CA ASN A 428 13.38 19.72 -28.77
C ASN A 428 11.88 19.60 -28.45
N PHE A 429 11.55 18.77 -27.47
CA PHE A 429 10.19 18.58 -26.97
C PHE A 429 10.07 19.03 -25.53
N ILE A 430 8.97 19.70 -25.19
CA ILE A 430 8.71 20.20 -23.84
C ILE A 430 7.38 19.63 -23.34
N LEU A 431 7.44 18.88 -22.24
CA LEU A 431 6.29 18.41 -21.50
C LEU A 431 6.04 19.41 -20.36
N SER A 432 4.89 20.06 -20.36
CA SER A 432 4.52 21.02 -19.33
C SER A 432 3.26 20.57 -18.60
N TYR A 433 3.24 20.70 -17.27
CA TYR A 433 2.08 20.39 -16.45
C TYR A 433 2.10 21.22 -15.15
N ILE A 434 1.02 21.14 -14.38
CA ILE A 434 0.93 21.67 -13.02
C ILE A 434 0.93 20.48 -12.06
N ASN A 435 1.89 20.45 -11.14
CA ASN A 435 1.99 19.36 -10.14
C ASN A 435 0.94 19.51 -9.01
N GLU A 436 0.90 18.54 -8.10
CA GLU A 436 -0.05 18.51 -6.97
C GLU A 436 0.04 19.77 -6.09
N ALA A 437 1.24 20.35 -5.95
CA ALA A 437 1.45 21.59 -5.19
C ALA A 437 0.87 22.84 -5.88
N GLY A 438 0.49 22.74 -7.17
CA GLY A 438 0.04 23.86 -8.00
C GLY A 438 1.20 24.58 -8.71
N ASN A 439 2.41 24.02 -8.68
CA ASN A 439 3.57 24.59 -9.34
C ASN A 439 3.63 24.14 -10.80
N GLN A 440 3.94 25.08 -11.68
CA GLN A 440 4.21 24.75 -13.09
C GLN A 440 5.52 23.99 -13.20
N ARG A 441 5.51 22.95 -14.02
CA ARG A 441 6.63 22.07 -14.34
C ARG A 441 6.91 22.06 -15.82
N SER A 442 8.19 21.94 -16.15
CA SER A 442 8.66 21.83 -17.53
C SER A 442 9.76 20.78 -17.62
N LEU A 443 9.51 19.74 -18.41
CA LEU A 443 10.49 18.72 -18.78
C LEU A 443 10.87 18.91 -20.24
N GLU A 444 12.15 19.12 -20.51
CA GLU A 444 12.67 19.32 -21.87
C GLU A 444 13.41 18.05 -22.31
N LEU A 445 12.95 17.43 -23.38
CA LEU A 445 13.64 16.31 -24.05
C LEU A 445 14.46 16.91 -25.19
N LEU A 446 15.78 16.95 -25.00
CA LEU A 446 16.75 17.57 -25.91
C LEU A 446 17.45 16.47 -26.73
N ASP A 447 18.32 16.83 -27.67
CA ASP A 447 19.00 15.84 -28.52
C ASP A 447 19.86 14.82 -27.73
N LYS A 448 20.53 15.26 -26.65
CA LYS A 448 21.45 14.42 -25.86
C LYS A 448 21.27 14.53 -24.35
N ASP A 449 20.29 15.30 -23.92
CA ASP A 449 20.13 15.76 -22.54
C ASP A 449 18.63 15.81 -22.17
N ILE A 450 18.34 15.83 -20.86
CA ILE A 450 17.00 16.09 -20.33
C ILE A 450 17.07 17.33 -19.43
N GLY A 451 16.19 18.30 -19.69
CA GLY A 451 15.99 19.48 -18.86
C GLY A 451 14.84 19.30 -17.88
N VAL A 452 15.02 19.73 -16.63
CA VAL A 452 13.96 19.80 -15.61
C VAL A 452 13.95 21.19 -15.01
N ASP A 453 12.84 21.92 -15.17
CA ASP A 453 12.65 23.27 -14.63
C ASP A 453 13.85 24.23 -14.90
N GLY A 454 14.40 24.16 -16.11
CA GLY A 454 15.51 25.00 -16.57
C GLY A 454 16.92 24.47 -16.22
N LYS A 455 17.03 23.33 -15.51
CA LYS A 455 18.31 22.64 -15.27
C LYS A 455 18.49 21.51 -16.27
N THR A 456 19.50 21.59 -17.12
CA THR A 456 19.85 20.56 -18.10
C THR A 456 20.82 19.53 -17.50
N LEU A 457 20.51 18.25 -17.67
CA LEU A 457 21.35 17.13 -17.26
C LEU A 457 21.61 16.24 -18.49
N SER A 458 22.85 15.79 -18.65
CA SER A 458 23.12 14.77 -19.67
C SER A 458 22.46 13.45 -19.30
N ILE A 459 22.17 12.62 -20.31
CA ILE A 459 21.59 11.29 -20.08
C ILE A 459 22.47 10.47 -19.14
N ASP A 460 23.79 10.49 -19.34
CA ASP A 460 24.74 9.79 -18.47
C ASP A 460 24.68 10.29 -17.02
N SER A 461 24.69 11.60 -16.81
CA SER A 461 24.59 12.17 -15.46
C SER A 461 23.24 11.87 -14.79
N THR A 462 22.17 11.83 -15.57
CA THR A 462 20.82 11.48 -15.10
C THR A 462 20.77 10.02 -14.64
N ILE A 463 21.25 9.11 -15.48
CA ILE A 463 21.28 7.67 -15.19
C ILE A 463 22.19 7.40 -13.98
N LEU A 464 23.43 7.91 -13.98
CA LEU A 464 24.37 7.72 -12.87
C LEU A 464 23.83 8.30 -11.55
N GLY A 465 23.28 9.51 -11.57
CA GLY A 465 22.74 10.15 -10.37
C GLY A 465 21.61 9.35 -9.70
N ILE A 466 20.84 8.59 -10.48
CA ILE A 466 19.72 7.78 -9.98
C ILE A 466 20.16 6.36 -9.62
N THR A 467 21.05 5.77 -10.41
CA THR A 467 21.53 4.38 -10.23
C THR A 467 22.60 4.27 -9.14
N GLU A 468 23.49 5.25 -8.99
CA GLU A 468 24.50 5.26 -7.91
C GLU A 468 23.89 5.44 -6.51
N GLN A 469 22.67 5.97 -6.41
CA GLN A 469 21.93 6.00 -5.14
C GLN A 469 21.57 4.58 -4.64
N ASN A 470 21.61 3.57 -5.50
CA ASN A 470 21.30 2.17 -5.19
C ASN A 470 22.52 1.26 -5.07
N LEU A 471 23.74 1.75 -5.34
CA LEU A 471 24.95 0.95 -5.13
C LEU A 471 25.19 0.76 -3.64
N SER A 472 25.30 -0.51 -3.25
CA SER A 472 25.54 -1.01 -1.90
C SER A 472 26.76 -0.38 -1.26
N LYS A 473 26.60 0.81 -0.67
CA LYS A 473 27.47 1.24 0.43
C LYS A 473 27.14 0.33 1.60
N GLU A 474 28.17 -0.18 2.29
CA GLU A 474 27.98 -0.84 3.58
C GLU A 474 27.01 -0.01 4.41
N LYS A 475 25.94 -0.64 4.91
CA LYS A 475 24.96 0.04 5.74
C LYS A 475 25.72 0.76 6.85
N MET A 476 25.48 2.06 7.01
CA MET A 476 26.05 2.83 8.11
C MET A 476 25.67 2.12 9.40
N GLN A 477 26.66 1.50 10.04
CA GLN A 477 26.47 0.87 11.33
C GLN A 477 26.40 1.97 12.38
N ILE A 478 25.25 2.07 13.03
CA ILE A 478 25.12 2.88 14.23
C ILE A 478 25.45 1.98 15.41
N THR A 479 26.63 2.15 15.99
CA THR A 479 27.02 1.43 17.21
C THR A 479 26.21 1.96 18.38
N ILE A 480 25.21 1.18 18.81
CA ILE A 480 24.48 1.45 20.04
C ILE A 480 25.27 0.87 21.22
N GLU A 481 25.72 1.74 22.11
CA GLU A 481 26.29 1.33 23.38
C GLU A 481 25.24 0.58 24.21
N LYS A 482 25.58 -0.65 24.61
CA LYS A 482 24.80 -1.40 25.58
C LYS A 482 24.95 -0.73 26.94
N GLY A 483 23.89 -0.10 27.42
CA GLY A 483 23.87 0.50 28.75
C GLY A 483 22.48 0.46 29.37
N SER A 484 22.41 0.65 30.69
CA SER A 484 21.15 0.81 31.40
C SER A 484 20.53 2.18 31.11
N PHE A 485 19.21 2.24 31.09
CA PHE A 485 18.50 3.52 30.99
C PHE A 485 18.78 4.39 32.23
N LYS A 486 18.89 5.70 32.01
CA LYS A 486 19.02 6.71 33.07
C LYS A 486 17.63 7.03 33.62
N TRP A 487 17.18 6.26 34.60
CA TRP A 487 15.97 6.58 35.37
C TRP A 487 16.30 6.64 36.86
N SER A 488 16.35 7.85 37.43
CA SER A 488 16.58 8.01 38.85
C SER A 488 15.44 7.36 39.63
N LEU A 489 15.75 6.33 40.42
CA LEU A 489 14.76 5.64 41.26
C LEU A 489 14.02 6.64 42.16
N GLN A 490 14.71 7.64 42.69
CA GLN A 490 14.12 8.70 43.50
C GLN A 490 13.11 9.53 42.69
N SER A 491 13.46 9.94 41.46
CA SER A 491 12.54 10.66 40.57
C SER A 491 11.34 9.80 40.19
N ALA A 492 11.56 8.52 39.88
CA ALA A 492 10.52 7.57 39.54
C ALA A 492 9.52 7.40 40.70
N LEU A 493 10.03 7.18 41.92
CA LEU A 493 9.23 7.06 43.14
C LEU A 493 8.44 8.34 43.41
N PHE A 494 9.05 9.51 43.27
CA PHE A 494 8.37 10.78 43.47
C PHE A 494 7.21 11.00 42.47
N LYS A 495 7.46 10.74 41.17
CA LYS A 495 6.42 10.80 40.13
C LYS A 495 5.30 9.79 40.39
N LEU A 496 5.65 8.58 40.84
CA LEU A 496 4.70 7.53 41.20
C LEU A 496 3.83 7.96 42.39
N ILE A 497 4.42 8.53 43.45
CA ILE A 497 3.68 9.03 44.61
C ILE A 497 2.72 10.14 44.18
N LYS A 498 3.18 11.12 43.40
CA LYS A 498 2.32 12.17 42.83
C LYS A 498 1.12 11.57 42.08
N PHE A 499 1.37 10.61 41.20
CA PHE A 499 0.32 9.96 40.41
C PHE A 499 -0.66 9.18 41.28
N ILE A 500 -0.19 8.39 42.26
CA ILE A 500 -1.06 7.65 43.18
C ILE A 500 -1.90 8.61 44.03
N SER A 501 -1.31 9.68 44.58
CA SER A 501 -2.04 10.70 45.34
C SER A 501 -3.13 11.36 44.49
N PHE A 502 -2.82 11.67 43.23
CA PHE A 502 -3.79 12.18 42.29
C PHE A 502 -4.95 11.21 42.03
N LEU A 503 -4.66 9.92 41.85
CA LEU A 503 -5.69 8.90 41.68
C LEU A 503 -6.62 8.79 42.90
N LEU A 504 -6.10 8.95 44.12
CA LEU A 504 -6.92 8.98 45.34
C LEU A 504 -7.86 10.21 45.36
N VAL A 505 -7.36 11.38 44.94
CA VAL A 505 -8.17 12.59 44.80
C VAL A 505 -9.24 12.39 43.73
N LEU A 506 -8.86 11.86 42.56
CA LEU A 506 -9.76 11.61 41.44
C LEU A 506 -10.95 10.73 41.80
N VAL A 507 -10.73 9.72 42.65
CA VAL A 507 -11.75 8.78 43.12
C VAL A 507 -12.71 9.40 44.15
N ALA A 508 -12.31 10.44 44.88
CA ALA A 508 -13.02 10.91 46.06
C ALA A 508 -14.48 11.34 45.80
N VAL A 509 -14.71 12.24 44.83
CA VAL A 509 -16.07 12.72 44.50
C VAL A 509 -16.92 11.59 43.90
N PRO A 510 -16.46 10.86 42.87
CA PRO A 510 -17.18 9.69 42.36
C PRO A 510 -17.50 8.65 43.43
N TYR A 511 -16.59 8.40 44.39
CA TYR A 511 -16.79 7.41 45.44
C TYR A 511 -17.96 7.78 46.36
N ILE A 512 -18.16 9.05 46.70
CA ILE A 512 -19.32 9.48 47.50
C ILE A 512 -20.63 9.16 46.77
N LEU A 513 -20.65 9.36 45.44
CA LEU A 513 -21.81 9.06 44.61
C LEU A 513 -22.04 7.53 44.50
N ILE A 514 -20.99 6.78 44.16
CA ILE A 514 -21.04 5.32 44.02
C ILE A 514 -21.36 4.65 45.35
N ASN A 515 -20.84 5.10 46.48
CA ASN A 515 -21.13 4.51 47.78
C ASN A 515 -22.61 4.69 48.19
N LYS A 516 -23.27 5.77 47.75
CA LYS A 516 -24.71 5.98 47.98
C LYS A 516 -25.57 5.03 47.14
N ILE A 517 -25.16 4.79 45.90
CA ILE A 517 -25.86 3.99 44.90
C ILE A 517 -25.63 2.49 45.12
N TYR A 518 -24.37 2.13 45.35
CA TYR A 518 -23.86 0.77 45.33
C TYR A 518 -23.64 0.22 46.74
N LYS A 519 -24.63 0.39 47.64
CA LYS A 519 -24.46 0.15 49.08
C LYS A 519 -23.91 -1.24 49.44
N GLN A 520 -24.39 -2.28 48.75
CA GLN A 520 -24.05 -3.69 48.99
C GLN A 520 -22.70 -4.13 48.39
N GLY A 521 -22.01 -3.29 47.62
CA GLY A 521 -20.72 -3.64 47.02
C GLY A 521 -19.55 -3.63 48.01
N SER A 522 -18.51 -4.40 47.68
CA SER A 522 -17.23 -4.34 48.39
C SER A 522 -16.56 -2.98 48.20
N LEU A 523 -15.60 -2.66 49.07
CA LEU A 523 -14.86 -1.41 48.97
C LEU A 523 -14.08 -1.28 47.66
N LEU A 524 -13.31 -2.31 47.28
CA LEU A 524 -12.52 -2.31 46.05
C LEU A 524 -13.38 -2.22 44.79
N GLN A 525 -14.57 -2.84 44.78
CA GLN A 525 -15.50 -2.71 43.67
C GLN A 525 -16.02 -1.26 43.54
N LYS A 526 -16.37 -0.63 44.67
CA LYS A 526 -16.78 0.78 44.69
C LYS A 526 -15.65 1.68 44.22
N ILE A 527 -14.40 1.41 44.60
CA ILE A 527 -13.22 2.14 44.14
C ILE A 527 -13.03 1.97 42.63
N PHE A 528 -13.17 0.76 42.08
CA PHE A 528 -13.08 0.52 40.64
C PHE A 528 -14.12 1.32 39.84
N LEU A 529 -15.39 1.28 40.27
CA LEU A 529 -16.47 2.04 39.62
C LEU A 529 -16.26 3.56 39.77
N ALA A 530 -15.83 4.00 40.94
CA ALA A 530 -15.51 5.40 41.22
C ALA A 530 -14.30 5.89 40.41
N MET A 531 -13.27 5.07 40.22
CA MET A 531 -12.13 5.37 39.37
C MET A 531 -12.56 5.53 37.91
N SER A 532 -13.36 4.59 37.41
CA SER A 532 -13.89 4.63 36.04
C SER A 532 -14.71 5.92 35.78
N LEU A 533 -15.61 6.26 36.71
CA LEU A 533 -16.36 7.52 36.64
C LEU A 533 -15.46 8.76 36.83
N GLY A 534 -14.43 8.68 37.67
CA GLY A 534 -13.46 9.74 37.90
C GLY A 534 -12.65 10.09 36.64
N LEU A 535 -12.12 9.08 35.95
CA LEU A 535 -11.41 9.24 34.69
C LEU A 535 -12.29 9.93 33.63
N VAL A 536 -13.54 9.48 33.48
CA VAL A 536 -14.51 10.10 32.56
C VAL A 536 -14.86 11.53 32.98
N SER A 537 -15.14 11.77 34.28
CA SER A 537 -15.55 13.07 34.78
C SER A 537 -14.44 14.12 34.65
N LEU A 538 -13.20 13.75 34.98
CA LEU A 538 -12.04 14.63 34.81
C LEU A 538 -11.86 15.01 33.34
N THR A 539 -11.93 14.03 32.44
CA THR A 539 -11.75 14.25 31.00
C THR A 539 -12.84 15.17 30.44
N LEU A 540 -14.11 14.91 30.78
CA LEU A 540 -15.23 15.75 30.35
C LEU A 540 -15.14 17.17 30.93
N LEU A 541 -14.80 17.33 32.20
CA LEU A 541 -14.65 18.66 32.81
C LEU A 541 -13.48 19.42 32.19
N PHE A 542 -12.33 18.77 32.00
CA PHE A 542 -11.17 19.38 31.35
C PHE A 542 -11.47 19.75 29.90
N TYR A 543 -12.20 18.91 29.16
CA TYR A 543 -12.72 19.21 27.83
C TYR A 543 -13.59 20.47 27.82
N LEU A 544 -14.65 20.50 28.65
CA LEU A 544 -15.60 21.61 28.71
C LEU A 544 -14.94 22.91 29.14
N PHE A 545 -14.08 22.88 30.16
CA PHE A 545 -13.35 24.05 30.63
C PHE A 545 -12.33 24.56 29.60
N SER A 546 -11.67 23.67 28.88
CA SER A 546 -10.71 24.06 27.84
C SER A 546 -11.41 24.65 26.62
N LEU A 547 -12.57 24.11 26.22
CA LEU A 547 -13.38 24.65 25.12
C LEU A 547 -13.82 26.10 25.34
N VAL A 548 -14.11 26.49 26.59
CA VAL A 548 -14.50 27.86 26.94
C VAL A 548 -13.32 28.75 27.36
N GLY A 549 -12.08 28.27 27.21
CA GLY A 549 -10.87 29.03 27.55
C GLY A 549 -10.59 29.18 29.05
N LEU A 550 -11.28 28.42 29.92
CA LEU A 550 -11.18 28.51 31.39
C LEU A 550 -10.58 27.23 32.01
N LYS A 551 -9.55 26.65 31.37
CA LYS A 551 -8.96 25.37 31.79
C LYS A 551 -8.48 25.34 33.25
N GLN A 552 -8.15 26.49 33.84
CA GLN A 552 -7.75 26.63 35.25
C GLN A 552 -8.86 26.22 36.24
N LEU A 553 -10.14 26.22 35.83
CA LEU A 553 -11.26 25.75 36.66
C LEU A 553 -11.13 24.27 37.04
N ILE A 554 -10.28 23.50 36.36
CA ILE A 554 -9.98 22.13 36.75
C ILE A 554 -9.39 22.06 38.17
N TYR A 555 -8.63 23.07 38.61
CA TYR A 555 -8.09 23.11 39.98
C TYR A 555 -9.18 23.31 41.03
N VAL A 556 -10.31 23.94 40.69
CA VAL A 556 -11.48 24.03 41.58
C VAL A 556 -12.09 22.64 41.78
N TYR A 557 -12.22 21.86 40.71
CA TYR A 557 -12.65 20.47 40.81
C TYR A 557 -11.70 19.63 41.67
N ILE A 558 -10.39 19.79 41.49
CA ILE A 558 -9.38 19.13 42.33
C ILE A 558 -9.49 19.55 43.80
N ALA A 559 -9.70 20.82 44.10
CA ALA A 559 -9.89 21.30 45.47
C ALA A 559 -11.15 20.69 46.12
N ILE A 560 -12.27 20.64 45.39
CA ILE A 560 -13.50 19.96 45.85
C ILE A 560 -13.22 18.47 46.12
N ALA A 561 -12.45 17.83 45.25
CA ALA A 561 -12.10 16.43 45.40
C ALA A 561 -11.17 16.16 46.59
N VAL A 562 -10.23 17.06 46.90
CA VAL A 562 -9.42 17.00 48.12
C VAL A 562 -10.29 17.15 49.37
N ILE A 563 -11.25 18.09 49.39
CA ILE A 563 -12.21 18.24 50.50
C ILE A 563 -13.09 16.99 50.66
N ALA A 564 -13.52 16.39 49.54
CA ALA A 564 -14.24 15.13 49.57
C ALA A 564 -13.37 14.00 50.16
N LEU A 565 -12.10 13.93 49.79
CA LEU A 565 -11.15 12.93 50.28
C LEU A 565 -10.93 13.06 51.79
N THR A 566 -10.73 14.27 52.32
CA THR A 566 -10.57 14.48 53.77
C THR A 566 -11.81 14.06 54.55
N LYS A 567 -13.01 14.36 54.02
CA LYS A 567 -14.28 13.87 54.62
C LYS A 567 -14.39 12.36 54.61
N ILE A 568 -13.97 11.69 53.52
CA ILE A 568 -13.99 10.22 53.42
C ILE A 568 -13.03 9.61 54.46
N ILE A 569 -11.81 10.15 54.58
CA ILE A 569 -10.78 9.65 55.51
C ILE A 569 -11.20 9.88 56.97
N ALA A 570 -11.85 11.01 57.28
CA ALA A 570 -12.33 11.33 58.63
C ALA A 570 -13.41 10.35 59.15
N VAL A 571 -14.09 9.61 58.26
CA VAL A 571 -15.07 8.60 58.65
C VAL A 571 -14.35 7.33 59.11
N LYS A 572 -14.19 7.15 60.44
CA LYS A 572 -13.59 5.96 61.11
C LYS A 572 -14.09 4.60 60.59
N LYS A 573 -15.30 4.54 60.01
CA LYS A 573 -15.87 3.32 59.44
C LYS A 573 -15.13 2.82 58.20
N ILE A 574 -14.53 3.70 57.40
CA ILE A 574 -13.80 3.33 56.18
C ILE A 574 -12.39 2.83 56.51
N THR A 575 -11.72 3.41 57.51
CA THR A 575 -10.41 2.94 58.00
C THR A 575 -10.50 1.53 58.58
N ASN A 576 -11.56 1.23 59.36
CA ASN A 576 -11.80 -0.15 59.84
C ASN A 576 -12.21 -1.09 58.69
N GLN A 577 -13.04 -0.64 57.74
CA GLN A 577 -13.40 -1.45 56.56
C GLN A 577 -12.23 -1.71 55.61
N LEU A 578 -11.25 -0.80 55.50
CA LEU A 578 -10.01 -1.00 54.75
C LEU A 578 -9.18 -2.11 55.43
N HIS A 579 -9.03 -2.06 56.75
CA HIS A 579 -8.35 -3.10 57.51
C HIS A 579 -9.03 -4.46 57.36
N ASP A 580 -10.34 -4.54 57.54
CA ASP A 580 -11.09 -5.80 57.48
C ASP A 580 -11.19 -6.36 56.05
N ASN A 581 -11.37 -5.53 55.02
CA ASN A 581 -11.54 -6.00 53.64
C ASN A 581 -10.23 -6.14 52.84
N LEU A 582 -9.09 -5.56 53.27
CA LEU A 582 -7.78 -5.86 52.66
C LEU A 582 -7.05 -7.01 53.36
N ILE A 583 -7.19 -7.16 54.69
CA ILE A 583 -6.35 -8.11 55.45
C ILE A 583 -7.04 -9.46 55.66
N LEU A 584 -8.37 -9.54 55.85
CA LEU A 584 -9.05 -10.85 55.97
C LEU A 584 -9.11 -11.71 54.69
N PRO A 585 -9.16 -11.18 53.44
CA PRO A 585 -9.16 -12.02 52.24
C PRO A 585 -7.84 -12.78 52.02
N LEU A 586 -6.75 -12.35 52.66
CA LEU A 586 -5.41 -12.98 52.58
C LEU A 586 -5.35 -14.35 53.29
N LYS A 587 -6.33 -14.67 54.16
CA LYS A 587 -6.38 -15.96 54.87
C LYS A 587 -6.76 -17.14 53.97
N GLN A 588 -7.32 -16.90 52.78
CA GLN A 588 -7.73 -17.96 51.85
C GLN A 588 -6.77 -18.06 50.66
N LYS A 589 -6.13 -19.23 50.50
CA LYS A 589 -5.09 -19.49 49.49
C LYS A 589 -5.50 -19.08 48.06
N LEU A 590 -6.77 -19.24 47.69
CA LEU A 590 -7.27 -18.88 46.35
C LEU A 590 -7.27 -17.37 46.08
N ASN A 591 -7.48 -16.53 47.10
CA ASN A 591 -7.44 -15.07 46.92
C ASN A 591 -6.00 -14.57 46.71
N LEU A 592 -5.03 -15.19 47.38
CA LEU A 592 -3.60 -14.92 47.15
C LEU A 592 -3.21 -15.24 45.71
N LEU A 593 -3.70 -16.37 45.16
CA LEU A 593 -3.46 -16.73 43.77
C LEU A 593 -4.10 -15.72 42.80
N ILE A 594 -5.33 -15.27 43.06
CA ILE A 594 -6.01 -14.26 42.24
C ILE A 594 -5.24 -12.94 42.24
N ILE A 595 -4.81 -12.47 43.41
CA ILE A 595 -3.98 -11.25 43.54
C ILE A 595 -2.66 -11.44 42.79
N GLY A 596 -2.01 -12.59 42.94
CA GLY A 596 -0.79 -12.94 42.22
C GLY A 596 -0.97 -12.90 40.70
N ILE A 597 -2.08 -13.44 40.19
CA ILE A 597 -2.41 -13.41 38.75
C ILE A 597 -2.64 -11.97 38.26
N VAL A 598 -3.36 -11.14 39.02
CA VAL A 598 -3.59 -9.73 38.63
C VAL A 598 -2.27 -8.95 38.60
N LEU A 599 -1.41 -9.12 39.59
CA LEU A 599 -0.10 -8.45 39.64
C LEU A 599 0.83 -8.96 38.53
N ALA A 600 0.96 -10.27 38.37
CA ALA A 600 1.78 -10.87 37.32
C ALA A 600 1.27 -10.49 35.92
N GLY A 601 -0.05 -10.54 35.71
CA GLY A 601 -0.70 -10.13 34.48
C GLY A 601 -0.51 -8.65 34.17
N THR A 602 -0.51 -7.80 35.20
CA THR A 602 -0.23 -6.37 35.05
C THR A 602 1.21 -6.09 34.66
N ILE A 603 2.17 -6.74 35.29
CA ILE A 603 3.58 -6.64 34.87
C ILE A 603 3.71 -7.12 33.42
N PHE A 604 3.08 -8.25 33.08
CA PHE A 604 3.15 -8.86 31.76
C PHE A 604 2.60 -7.94 30.66
N GLN A 605 1.38 -7.41 30.79
CA GLN A 605 0.77 -6.51 29.79
C GLN A 605 1.43 -5.13 29.65
N VAL A 606 2.33 -4.77 30.57
CA VAL A 606 3.07 -3.49 30.52
C VAL A 606 4.39 -3.63 29.77
N ILE A 607 4.93 -4.85 29.65
CA ILE A 607 6.21 -5.13 28.96
C ILE A 607 6.31 -4.42 27.60
N PRO A 608 5.29 -4.46 26.71
CA PRO A 608 5.42 -3.87 25.37
C PRO A 608 5.53 -2.34 25.32
N THR A 609 5.17 -1.65 26.40
CA THR A 609 5.13 -0.19 26.45
C THR A 609 6.25 0.40 27.32
N PHE A 610 6.65 -0.31 28.37
CA PHE A 610 7.45 0.24 29.47
C PHE A 610 8.76 0.91 29.04
N SER A 611 9.51 0.28 28.13
CA SER A 611 10.85 0.73 27.72
C SER A 611 10.81 1.96 26.81
N SER A 612 9.70 2.20 26.12
CA SER A 612 9.58 3.27 25.14
C SER A 612 9.62 4.66 25.80
N GLY A 613 10.35 5.58 25.19
CA GLY A 613 10.52 6.95 25.72
C GLY A 613 11.40 7.04 26.98
N LEU A 614 12.17 5.99 27.31
CA LEU A 614 13.25 6.07 28.29
C LEU A 614 14.54 6.59 27.67
N LEU A 615 15.34 7.29 28.47
CA LEU A 615 16.65 7.82 28.08
C LEU A 615 17.75 6.77 28.31
N PHE A 616 18.38 6.32 27.24
CA PHE A 616 19.54 5.43 27.21
C PHE A 616 20.81 6.22 26.84
N PRO A 617 22.03 5.63 26.91
CA PRO A 617 23.26 6.32 26.50
C PRO A 617 23.22 6.84 25.06
N TYR A 618 22.52 6.14 24.17
CA TYR A 618 22.33 6.51 22.77
C TYR A 618 21.22 7.54 22.53
N GLY A 619 20.36 7.82 23.51
CA GLY A 619 19.19 8.72 23.37
C GLY A 619 17.86 8.06 23.76
N LEU A 620 16.74 8.49 23.16
CA LEU A 620 15.40 7.94 23.46
C LEU A 620 15.09 6.72 22.59
N GLY A 621 14.82 5.56 23.20
CA GLY A 621 14.46 4.33 22.48
C GLY A 621 12.95 4.07 22.38
N PHE A 622 12.51 3.44 21.29
CA PHE A 622 11.12 3.03 21.03
C PHE A 622 11.03 1.60 20.51
N TRP A 623 10.02 0.84 20.98
CA TRP A 623 9.81 -0.55 20.61
C TRP A 623 8.44 -0.79 19.98
N GLY A 624 8.42 -1.59 18.92
CA GLY A 624 7.21 -2.02 18.23
C GLY A 624 6.37 -0.82 17.73
N PRO A 625 5.03 -0.89 17.84
CA PRO A 625 4.14 0.18 17.38
C PRO A 625 4.34 1.53 18.06
N ASN A 626 4.97 1.57 19.25
CA ASN A 626 5.24 2.84 19.95
C ASN A 626 6.16 3.77 19.16
N THR A 627 6.94 3.23 18.23
CA THR A 627 7.82 3.98 17.34
C THR A 627 7.06 4.97 16.45
N HIS A 628 5.80 4.65 16.14
CA HIS A 628 4.91 5.49 15.33
C HIS A 628 3.71 5.97 16.15
N ASP A 629 2.83 5.05 16.56
CA ASP A 629 1.58 5.38 17.27
C ASP A 629 1.82 5.97 18.66
N GLY A 630 2.83 5.49 19.37
CA GLY A 630 3.23 6.03 20.66
C GLY A 630 3.75 7.47 20.55
N VAL A 631 4.53 7.75 19.50
CA VAL A 631 5.04 9.08 19.19
C VAL A 631 3.89 10.02 18.78
N TRP A 632 2.94 9.55 17.99
CA TRP A 632 1.70 10.27 17.65
C TRP A 632 0.95 10.71 18.91
N HIS A 633 0.70 9.80 19.86
CA HIS A 633 0.04 10.12 21.13
C HIS A 633 0.79 11.21 21.90
N VAL A 634 2.12 11.12 22.00
CA VAL A 634 2.94 12.15 22.67
C VAL A 634 2.77 13.52 21.99
N SER A 635 2.83 13.55 20.65
CA SER A 635 2.66 14.77 19.84
C SER A 635 1.30 15.43 20.05
N LEU A 636 0.24 14.63 19.97
CA LEU A 636 -1.13 15.09 20.18
C LEU A 636 -1.38 15.61 21.61
N ILE A 637 -0.92 14.88 22.62
CA ILE A 637 -1.07 15.27 24.03
C ILE A 637 -0.40 16.62 24.29
N ASN A 638 0.78 16.88 23.72
CA ASN A 638 1.46 18.17 23.85
C ASN A 638 0.64 19.33 23.26
N GLN A 639 -0.12 19.11 22.17
CA GLN A 639 -1.03 20.13 21.64
C GLN A 639 -2.30 20.30 22.49
N LEU A 640 -2.84 19.21 23.05
CA LEU A 640 -4.02 19.24 23.92
C LEU A 640 -3.78 19.96 25.25
N ILE A 641 -2.54 19.95 25.77
CA ILE A 641 -2.16 20.75 26.95
C ILE A 641 -2.30 22.25 26.66
N LYS A 642 -2.05 22.67 25.41
CA LYS A 642 -2.14 24.08 24.98
C LYS A 642 -3.60 24.50 24.80
N SER A 643 -4.35 23.77 23.98
CA SER A 643 -5.71 24.16 23.55
C SER A 643 -6.60 22.97 23.19
N VAL A 644 -7.93 23.16 23.31
CA VAL A 644 -8.96 22.21 22.87
C VAL A 644 -10.04 22.98 22.08
N PRO A 645 -10.37 22.61 20.84
CA PRO A 645 -9.73 21.55 20.04
C PRO A 645 -8.25 21.87 19.76
N PRO A 646 -7.37 20.86 19.69
CA PRO A 646 -5.95 21.10 19.49
C PRO A 646 -5.66 21.50 18.04
N GLN A 647 -4.59 22.26 17.86
CA GLN A 647 -3.94 22.35 16.55
C GLN A 647 -3.46 20.96 16.13
N ASN A 648 -3.60 20.63 14.85
CA ASN A 648 -3.09 19.38 14.32
C ASN A 648 -1.55 19.37 14.43
N PRO A 649 -0.95 18.46 15.22
CA PRO A 649 0.50 18.45 15.44
C PRO A 649 1.28 18.17 14.16
N ILE A 650 0.71 17.38 13.24
CA ILE A 650 1.38 16.89 12.03
C ILE A 650 0.98 17.65 10.77
N LEU A 651 0.12 18.65 10.90
CA LEU A 651 -0.37 19.50 9.80
C LEU A 651 -0.62 20.93 10.31
N GLY A 652 0.46 21.69 10.46
CA GLY A 652 0.48 22.99 11.12
C GLY A 652 -0.48 24.00 10.49
N GLY A 653 -1.15 24.83 11.30
CA GLY A 653 -2.18 25.77 10.84
C GLY A 653 -3.59 25.18 10.74
N GLU A 654 -3.76 23.85 10.81
CA GLU A 654 -5.08 23.20 10.82
C GLU A 654 -5.52 22.83 12.24
N VAL A 655 -6.83 22.79 12.48
CA VAL A 655 -7.41 22.22 13.72
C VAL A 655 -7.59 20.72 13.53
N LEU A 656 -7.25 19.90 14.53
CA LEU A 656 -7.43 18.45 14.45
C LEU A 656 -8.91 18.10 14.30
N LYS A 657 -9.23 17.30 13.28
CA LYS A 657 -10.54 16.71 13.03
C LYS A 657 -10.42 15.21 12.79
N ASN A 658 -11.55 14.49 12.82
CA ASN A 658 -11.68 13.07 12.55
C ASN A 658 -10.93 12.13 13.52
N TYR A 659 -10.73 12.56 14.77
CA TYR A 659 -10.02 11.77 15.78
C TYR A 659 -10.72 11.78 17.15
N HIS A 660 -10.61 10.65 17.87
CA HIS A 660 -11.19 10.46 19.21
C HIS A 660 -10.11 10.60 20.30
N TYR A 661 -9.83 11.84 20.72
CA TYR A 661 -8.70 12.15 21.60
C TYR A 661 -8.99 12.16 23.11
N PHE A 662 -10.05 11.51 23.63
CA PHE A 662 -10.31 11.60 25.09
C PHE A 662 -9.29 10.84 25.95
N TYR A 663 -8.67 9.78 25.44
CA TYR A 663 -7.53 9.18 26.11
C TYR A 663 -6.38 10.20 26.21
N ASP A 664 -6.03 10.83 25.10
CA ASP A 664 -4.96 11.83 25.03
C ASP A 664 -5.28 13.03 25.93
N LEU A 665 -6.55 13.46 25.94
CA LEU A 665 -7.02 14.57 26.76
C LEU A 665 -6.97 14.24 28.26
N LEU A 666 -7.26 13.00 28.64
CA LEU A 666 -7.08 12.52 30.01
C LEU A 666 -5.60 12.62 30.43
N VAL A 667 -4.68 12.18 29.55
CA VAL A 667 -3.24 12.27 29.82
C VAL A 667 -2.78 13.73 29.87
N ALA A 668 -3.27 14.58 28.96
CA ALA A 668 -3.01 16.02 28.92
C ALA A 668 -3.47 16.70 30.23
N ALA A 669 -4.68 16.39 30.70
CA ALA A 669 -5.21 16.92 31.96
C ALA A 669 -4.31 16.51 33.15
N THR A 670 -3.86 15.26 33.19
CA THR A 670 -2.99 14.78 34.27
C THR A 670 -1.59 15.39 34.21
N SER A 671 -1.01 15.53 33.02
CA SER A 671 0.27 16.22 32.83
C SER A 671 0.17 17.69 33.26
N TYR A 672 -0.90 18.38 32.85
CA TYR A 672 -1.19 19.77 33.23
C TYR A 672 -1.37 19.96 34.75
N ILE A 673 -1.99 19.01 35.45
CA ILE A 673 -2.23 19.11 36.90
C ILE A 673 -0.99 18.75 37.73
N LEU A 674 -0.23 17.72 37.33
CA LEU A 674 0.84 17.14 38.18
C LEU A 674 2.26 17.51 37.77
N ASP A 675 2.42 18.07 36.56
CA ASP A 675 3.71 18.31 35.92
C ASP A 675 4.54 17.01 35.84
N ILE A 676 3.91 15.96 35.29
CA ILE A 676 4.56 14.69 34.96
C ILE A 676 4.73 14.63 33.44
N GLY A 677 5.93 14.25 32.99
CA GLY A 677 6.25 14.14 31.57
C GLY A 677 5.31 13.20 30.82
N VAL A 678 4.88 13.62 29.64
CA VAL A 678 3.90 12.90 28.81
C VAL A 678 4.34 11.46 28.52
N SER A 679 5.62 11.23 28.19
CA SER A 679 6.15 9.89 27.93
C SER A 679 6.07 8.95 29.13
N ASP A 680 6.19 9.45 30.37
CA ASP A 680 6.02 8.62 31.57
C ASP A 680 4.54 8.21 31.76
N LEU A 681 3.62 9.12 31.47
CA LEU A 681 2.18 8.86 31.57
C LEU A 681 1.72 7.85 30.51
N VAL A 682 2.12 8.06 29.25
CA VAL A 682 1.71 7.22 28.10
C VAL A 682 2.28 5.81 28.20
N PHE A 683 3.59 5.68 28.44
CA PHE A 683 4.26 4.38 28.32
C PHE A 683 4.33 3.58 29.63
N ARG A 684 4.04 4.18 30.78
CA ARG A 684 4.22 3.53 32.10
C ARG A 684 3.00 3.65 33.00
N PHE A 685 2.63 4.86 33.44
CA PHE A 685 1.65 5.01 34.52
C PHE A 685 0.21 4.63 34.12
N TYR A 686 -0.27 5.08 32.96
CA TYR A 686 -1.61 4.67 32.50
C TYR A 686 -1.71 3.21 32.07
N PRO A 687 -0.73 2.62 31.35
CA PRO A 687 -0.72 1.19 31.07
C PRO A 687 -0.82 0.33 32.33
N ILE A 688 -0.05 0.66 33.37
CA ILE A 688 -0.13 -0.03 34.68
C ILE A 688 -1.53 0.13 35.29
N LEU A 689 -2.08 1.36 35.30
CA LEU A 689 -3.40 1.63 35.85
C LEU A 689 -4.50 0.86 35.12
N PHE A 690 -4.53 0.90 33.78
CA PHE A 690 -5.57 0.25 32.98
C PHE A 690 -5.49 -1.26 33.11
N SER A 691 -4.29 -1.84 33.09
CA SER A 691 -4.11 -3.26 33.29
C SER A 691 -4.50 -3.71 34.71
N LEU A 692 -4.23 -2.91 35.74
CA LEU A 692 -4.67 -3.21 37.11
C LEU A 692 -6.20 -3.13 37.23
N LEU A 693 -6.81 -2.09 36.67
CA LEU A 693 -8.27 -1.92 36.65
C LEU A 693 -8.97 -3.00 35.83
N LEU A 694 -8.36 -3.50 34.74
CA LEU A 694 -8.86 -4.63 33.96
C LEU A 694 -9.02 -5.87 34.85
N GLY A 695 -8.02 -6.21 35.65
CA GLY A 695 -8.05 -7.37 36.55
C GLY A 695 -9.07 -7.22 37.69
N ILE A 696 -9.05 -6.07 38.38
CA ILE A 696 -9.98 -5.78 39.48
C ILE A 696 -11.42 -5.73 38.97
N GLY A 697 -11.66 -5.05 37.85
CA GLY A 697 -12.97 -4.97 37.22
C GLY A 697 -13.49 -6.33 36.78
N SER A 698 -12.64 -7.13 36.13
CA SER A 698 -13.01 -8.47 35.67
C SER A 698 -13.32 -9.42 36.84
N TYR A 699 -12.54 -9.36 37.93
CA TYR A 699 -12.83 -10.12 39.15
C TYR A 699 -14.26 -9.88 39.64
N TYR A 700 -14.64 -8.61 39.81
CA TYR A 700 -15.96 -8.25 40.33
C TYR A 700 -17.08 -8.53 39.34
N LEU A 701 -16.85 -8.32 38.05
CA LEU A 701 -17.81 -8.66 37.02
C LEU A 701 -18.13 -10.16 37.05
N ILE A 702 -17.12 -11.02 37.03
CA ILE A 702 -17.30 -12.49 37.05
C ILE A 702 -17.97 -12.93 38.35
N TRP A 703 -17.58 -12.32 39.48
CA TRP A 703 -18.22 -12.58 40.77
C TRP A 703 -19.73 -12.30 40.73
N GLU A 704 -20.14 -11.16 40.17
CA GLU A 704 -21.56 -10.80 40.04
C GLU A 704 -22.33 -11.72 39.10
N LEU A 705 -21.71 -12.11 37.99
CA LEU A 705 -22.35 -12.96 36.99
C LEU A 705 -22.59 -14.39 37.50
N PHE A 706 -21.68 -14.93 38.32
CA PHE A 706 -21.67 -16.37 38.62
C PHE A 706 -21.84 -16.74 40.10
N ASN A 707 -21.50 -15.88 41.08
CA ASN A 707 -21.51 -16.27 42.50
C ASN A 707 -22.85 -16.83 42.97
N LYS A 708 -23.96 -16.20 42.56
CA LYS A 708 -25.32 -16.66 42.90
C LYS A 708 -25.70 -18.01 42.28
N LYS A 709 -25.04 -18.41 41.18
CA LYS A 709 -25.41 -19.59 40.37
C LYS A 709 -24.59 -20.83 40.69
N VAL A 710 -23.29 -20.66 40.96
CA VAL A 710 -22.36 -21.79 41.17
C VAL A 710 -21.74 -21.81 42.57
N GLY A 711 -22.00 -20.79 43.39
CA GLY A 711 -21.44 -20.65 44.73
C GLY A 711 -20.03 -20.09 44.76
N GLU A 712 -19.57 -19.75 45.96
CA GLU A 712 -18.36 -18.95 46.18
C GLU A 712 -17.06 -19.63 45.72
N LEU A 713 -16.84 -20.90 46.12
CA LEU A 713 -15.62 -21.63 45.77
C LEU A 713 -15.46 -21.80 44.27
N GLN A 714 -16.53 -22.22 43.60
CA GLN A 714 -16.54 -22.43 42.15
C GLN A 714 -16.39 -21.12 41.38
N THR A 715 -16.97 -20.02 41.89
CA THR A 715 -16.79 -18.69 41.30
C THR A 715 -15.34 -18.25 41.36
N ARG A 716 -14.65 -18.48 42.49
CA ARG A 716 -13.21 -18.14 42.61
C ARG A 716 -12.34 -18.93 41.64
N LEU A 717 -12.63 -20.22 41.43
CA LEU A 717 -11.95 -21.02 40.42
C LEU A 717 -12.21 -20.51 39.00
N SER A 718 -13.45 -20.15 38.69
CA SER A 718 -13.80 -19.53 37.40
C SER A 718 -13.09 -18.20 37.18
N ILE A 719 -12.96 -17.37 38.22
CA ILE A 719 -12.19 -16.13 38.19
C ILE A 719 -10.72 -16.39 37.89
N ILE A 720 -10.09 -17.39 38.53
CA ILE A 720 -8.69 -17.75 38.27
C ILE A 720 -8.50 -18.10 36.80
N PHE A 721 -9.34 -18.99 36.24
CA PHE A 721 -9.25 -19.39 34.84
C PHE A 721 -9.51 -18.22 33.88
N ALA A 722 -10.53 -17.42 34.13
CA ALA A 722 -10.87 -16.28 33.29
C ALA A 722 -9.76 -15.20 33.32
N LEU A 723 -9.26 -14.83 34.49
CA LEU A 723 -8.17 -13.85 34.60
C LEU A 723 -6.89 -14.34 33.92
N TYR A 724 -6.59 -15.64 34.02
CA TYR A 724 -5.46 -16.22 33.31
C TYR A 724 -5.62 -16.09 31.79
N LEU A 725 -6.80 -16.38 31.26
CA LEU A 725 -7.10 -16.18 29.83
C LEU A 725 -7.12 -14.69 29.43
N ILE A 726 -7.58 -13.79 30.30
CA ILE A 726 -7.61 -12.34 30.03
C ILE A 726 -6.20 -11.78 29.89
N TYR A 727 -5.27 -12.17 30.75
CA TYR A 727 -3.91 -11.61 30.76
C TYR A 727 -2.93 -12.33 29.81
N PHE A 728 -3.01 -13.65 29.73
CA PHE A 728 -1.94 -14.45 29.13
C PHE A 728 -2.32 -15.10 27.80
N ALA A 729 -3.59 -15.16 27.41
CA ALA A 729 -3.98 -15.84 26.17
C ALA A 729 -3.47 -15.11 24.92
N GLY A 730 -2.76 -15.86 24.07
CA GLY A 730 -2.37 -15.44 22.72
C GLY A 730 -3.28 -16.00 21.62
N SER A 731 -2.93 -15.73 20.37
CA SER A 731 -3.51 -16.39 19.19
C SER A 731 -2.85 -17.76 18.97
N PHE A 732 -3.42 -18.59 18.11
CA PHE A 732 -2.75 -19.79 17.61
C PHE A 732 -1.71 -19.48 16.52
N GLY A 733 -1.26 -18.24 16.37
CA GLY A 733 -0.33 -17.84 15.32
C GLY A 733 1.02 -18.54 15.41
N TRP A 734 1.39 -18.95 16.62
CA TRP A 734 2.57 -19.77 16.87
C TRP A 734 2.53 -21.12 16.15
N ILE A 735 1.34 -21.70 15.89
CA ILE A 735 1.21 -22.92 15.09
C ILE A 735 1.59 -22.63 13.64
N VAL A 736 1.14 -21.48 13.11
CA VAL A 736 1.45 -21.05 11.74
C VAL A 736 2.95 -20.78 11.60
N GLU A 737 3.55 -20.04 12.53
CA GLU A 737 4.99 -19.77 12.51
C GLU A 737 5.83 -21.05 12.67
N GLN A 738 5.39 -22.01 13.48
CA GLN A 738 6.04 -23.32 13.59
C GLN A 738 5.99 -24.09 12.27
N ILE A 739 4.84 -24.10 11.59
CA ILE A 739 4.71 -24.71 10.25
C ILE A 739 5.64 -24.02 9.24
N LYS A 740 5.87 -22.70 9.39
CA LYS A 740 6.79 -21.90 8.58
C LYS A 740 8.26 -21.98 9.02
N GLY A 741 8.60 -22.70 10.09
CA GLY A 741 9.96 -22.80 10.62
C GLY A 741 10.50 -21.54 11.33
N ARG A 742 9.61 -20.65 11.80
CA ARG A 742 9.94 -19.32 12.37
C ARG A 742 9.75 -19.21 13.89
N GLY A 743 9.50 -20.32 14.57
CA GLY A 743 9.37 -20.35 16.04
C GLY A 743 7.95 -20.11 16.55
N PHE A 744 7.81 -19.57 17.76
CA PHE A 744 6.53 -19.46 18.49
C PHE A 744 5.85 -18.09 18.42
N GLY A 745 6.24 -17.24 17.46
CA GLY A 745 5.72 -15.87 17.28
C GLY A 745 4.33 -15.81 16.65
N GLY A 746 4.11 -14.78 15.81
CA GLY A 746 2.91 -14.69 14.95
C GLY A 746 1.65 -14.18 15.64
N GLU A 747 1.77 -13.29 16.64
CA GLU A 747 0.62 -12.70 17.36
C GLU A 747 -0.51 -12.27 16.41
N SER A 748 -0.15 -11.49 15.39
CA SER A 748 -1.05 -10.87 14.42
C SER A 748 -1.16 -11.63 13.09
N ASN A 749 -0.81 -12.92 13.03
CA ASN A 749 -1.00 -13.74 11.82
C ASN A 749 -2.46 -13.80 11.38
N PHE A 750 -3.40 -13.62 12.32
CA PHE A 750 -4.84 -13.54 12.08
C PHE A 750 -5.37 -12.10 12.22
N TRP A 751 -4.51 -11.09 12.00
CA TRP A 751 -4.72 -9.64 12.14
C TRP A 751 -4.89 -9.10 13.57
N ALA A 752 -5.51 -9.82 14.50
CA ALA A 752 -5.78 -9.25 15.81
C ALA A 752 -4.55 -9.27 16.73
N ASN A 753 -4.30 -8.17 17.42
CA ASN A 753 -3.43 -8.15 18.59
C ASN A 753 -4.09 -8.89 19.77
N GLN A 754 -3.25 -9.40 20.66
CA GLN A 754 -3.61 -10.30 21.75
C GLN A 754 -3.40 -9.62 23.10
N SER A 755 -3.70 -10.33 24.18
CA SER A 755 -3.79 -9.77 25.52
C SER A 755 -2.52 -9.03 25.96
N ILE A 756 -1.34 -9.51 25.57
CA ILE A 756 -0.04 -8.86 25.87
C ILE A 756 0.05 -7.45 25.28
N SER A 757 -0.53 -7.24 24.09
CA SER A 757 -0.41 -6.02 23.29
C SER A 757 -1.55 -5.01 23.50
N PHE A 758 -2.50 -5.28 24.42
CA PHE A 758 -3.66 -4.40 24.63
C PHE A 758 -3.30 -2.96 25.03
N ASN A 759 -2.20 -2.77 25.78
CA ASN A 759 -1.73 -1.43 26.15
C ASN A 759 -1.00 -0.67 25.02
N LEU A 760 -0.66 -1.32 23.90
CA LEU A 760 -0.14 -0.62 22.71
C LEU A 760 -1.22 0.24 22.05
N ASN A 761 -2.49 0.04 22.40
CA ASN A 761 -3.61 0.89 22.03
C ASN A 761 -4.29 1.42 23.30
N PRO A 762 -3.73 2.47 23.92
CA PRO A 762 -4.27 3.00 25.16
C PRO A 762 -5.74 3.45 25.08
N PRO A 763 -6.24 4.03 23.96
CA PRO A 763 -7.68 4.28 23.77
C PRO A 763 -8.55 3.03 23.94
N PHE A 764 -8.10 1.88 23.43
CA PHE A 764 -8.77 0.59 23.65
C PHE A 764 -8.66 0.09 25.10
N ALA A 765 -7.49 0.21 25.72
CA ALA A 765 -7.27 -0.28 27.08
C ALA A 765 -8.21 0.41 28.10
N ILE A 766 -8.35 1.74 28.03
CA ILE A 766 -9.28 2.47 28.88
C ILE A 766 -10.74 2.18 28.53
N SER A 767 -11.11 2.09 27.25
CA SER A 767 -12.49 1.82 26.87
C SER A 767 -12.95 0.43 27.35
N LEU A 768 -12.05 -0.57 27.38
CA LEU A 768 -12.36 -1.88 27.96
C LEU A 768 -12.66 -1.79 29.46
N VAL A 769 -11.87 -1.03 30.23
CA VAL A 769 -12.14 -0.75 31.65
C VAL A 769 -13.51 -0.11 31.84
N LEU A 770 -13.86 0.88 31.01
CA LEU A 770 -15.15 1.57 31.06
C LEU A 770 -16.31 0.63 30.70
N VAL A 771 -16.15 -0.23 29.68
CA VAL A 771 -17.15 -1.25 29.30
C VAL A 771 -17.42 -2.20 30.47
N ILE A 772 -16.38 -2.64 31.18
CA ILE A 772 -16.53 -3.51 32.37
C ILE A 772 -17.34 -2.80 33.46
N ALA A 773 -17.06 -1.52 33.72
CA ALA A 773 -17.82 -0.72 34.67
C ALA A 773 -19.29 -0.54 34.26
N ILE A 774 -19.55 -0.30 32.97
CA ILE A 774 -20.90 -0.20 32.40
C ILE A 774 -21.66 -1.51 32.62
N ILE A 775 -21.07 -2.67 32.29
CA ILE A 775 -21.73 -3.97 32.45
C ILE A 775 -22.07 -4.24 33.93
N GLN A 776 -21.16 -3.97 34.87
CA GLN A 776 -21.42 -4.12 36.31
C GLN A 776 -22.60 -3.24 36.79
N LEU A 777 -22.64 -1.98 36.35
CA LEU A 777 -23.74 -1.07 36.69
C LEU A 777 -25.08 -1.54 36.07
N LEU A 778 -25.06 -2.11 34.86
CA LEU A 778 -26.24 -2.65 34.19
C LEU A 778 -26.81 -3.90 34.89
N ILE A 779 -25.95 -4.79 35.43
CA ILE A 779 -26.39 -5.99 36.19
C ILE A 779 -27.24 -5.61 37.41
N LYS A 780 -26.95 -4.45 38.01
CA LYS A 780 -27.52 -4.02 39.28
C LYS A 780 -28.65 -3.00 39.13
N LEU A 781 -29.15 -2.86 37.91
CA LEU A 781 -30.21 -1.93 37.53
C LEU A 781 -31.58 -2.44 38.03
N ASN A 782 -31.79 -2.41 39.35
CA ASN A 782 -32.90 -3.11 40.02
C ASN A 782 -34.11 -2.24 40.40
N LYS A 783 -34.09 -0.91 40.17
CA LYS A 783 -35.25 0.02 40.18
C LYS A 783 -34.77 1.39 39.69
N PHE A 784 -35.68 2.21 39.15
CA PHE A 784 -35.44 3.54 38.53
C PHE A 784 -34.79 4.55 39.52
N ASP A 785 -33.50 4.40 39.82
CA ASP A 785 -32.72 5.47 40.46
C ASP A 785 -32.17 6.39 39.37
N LYS A 786 -32.70 7.62 39.30
CA LYS A 786 -32.28 8.65 38.35
C LYS A 786 -30.75 8.85 38.35
N LYS A 787 -30.09 8.64 39.50
CA LYS A 787 -28.63 8.78 39.62
C LYS A 787 -27.87 7.69 38.88
N ASN A 788 -28.38 6.45 38.88
CA ASN A 788 -27.74 5.32 38.19
C ASN A 788 -27.83 5.49 36.68
N ILE A 789 -28.99 5.95 36.19
CA ILE A 789 -29.20 6.26 34.79
C ILE A 789 -28.26 7.38 34.36
N LEU A 790 -28.11 8.46 35.14
CA LEU A 790 -27.19 9.55 34.82
C LEU A 790 -25.73 9.08 34.71
N ILE A 791 -25.25 8.25 35.64
CA ILE A 791 -23.88 7.71 35.59
C ILE A 791 -23.69 6.85 34.34
N LEU A 792 -24.66 5.99 34.02
CA LEU A 792 -24.62 5.16 32.81
C LEU A 792 -24.64 6.02 31.54
N ILE A 793 -25.43 7.09 31.49
CA ILE A 793 -25.45 8.03 30.36
C ILE A 793 -24.07 8.68 30.17
N LEU A 794 -23.43 9.13 31.26
CA LEU A 794 -22.09 9.75 31.17
C LEU A 794 -21.04 8.74 30.69
N LEU A 795 -21.00 7.54 31.28
CA LEU A 795 -20.04 6.50 30.89
C LEU A 795 -20.26 6.05 29.43
N CYS A 796 -21.49 5.68 29.07
CA CYS A 796 -21.82 5.20 27.73
C CYS A 796 -21.68 6.29 26.66
N GLY A 797 -22.13 7.53 26.94
CA GLY A 797 -22.11 8.63 25.99
C GLY A 797 -20.72 9.21 25.75
N SER A 798 -19.83 9.21 26.76
CA SER A 798 -18.43 9.64 26.56
C SER A 798 -17.57 8.59 25.85
N LEU A 799 -18.03 7.33 25.81
CA LEU A 799 -17.20 6.20 25.38
C LEU A 799 -16.79 6.33 23.91
N ILE A 800 -17.62 6.96 23.07
CA ILE A 800 -17.31 7.20 21.65
C ILE A 800 -16.04 8.05 21.47
N SER A 801 -15.79 8.97 22.39
CA SER A 801 -14.63 9.88 22.34
C SER A 801 -13.36 9.27 22.93
N PHE A 802 -13.49 8.25 23.80
CA PHE A 802 -12.35 7.43 24.24
C PHE A 802 -11.99 6.38 23.22
N LYS A 803 -12.98 5.68 22.66
CA LYS A 803 -12.82 4.74 21.55
C LYS A 803 -14.15 4.59 20.81
N ALA A 804 -14.20 5.10 19.58
CA ALA A 804 -15.41 5.08 18.77
C ALA A 804 -16.04 3.68 18.65
N TYR A 805 -15.21 2.64 18.51
CA TYR A 805 -15.67 1.25 18.40
C TYR A 805 -16.40 0.76 19.65
N ALA A 806 -15.88 1.07 20.84
CA ALA A 806 -16.51 0.66 22.10
C ALA A 806 -17.85 1.38 22.29
N GLY A 807 -17.87 2.69 22.01
CA GLY A 807 -19.09 3.50 22.06
C GLY A 807 -20.18 2.94 21.15
N PHE A 808 -19.84 2.62 19.90
CA PHE A 808 -20.76 2.02 18.95
C PHE A 808 -21.31 0.67 19.44
N LEU A 809 -20.44 -0.24 19.88
CA LEU A 809 -20.83 -1.57 20.38
C LEU A 809 -21.74 -1.48 21.62
N VAL A 810 -21.47 -0.57 22.56
CA VAL A 810 -22.34 -0.34 23.72
C VAL A 810 -23.70 0.21 23.29
N LEU A 811 -23.75 1.22 22.42
CA LEU A 811 -25.01 1.82 21.96
C LEU A 811 -25.91 0.80 21.25
N ILE A 812 -25.36 0.01 20.33
CA ILE A 812 -26.13 -1.02 19.62
C ILE A 812 -26.65 -2.10 20.58
N SER A 813 -25.83 -2.46 21.57
CA SER A 813 -26.20 -3.47 22.58
C SER A 813 -27.30 -2.95 23.50
N LEU A 814 -27.25 -1.68 23.91
CA LEU A 814 -28.31 -1.04 24.69
C LEU A 814 -29.64 -1.00 23.92
N LEU A 815 -29.59 -0.61 22.65
CA LEU A 815 -30.77 -0.54 21.77
C LEU A 815 -31.43 -1.90 21.62
N ILE A 816 -30.68 -2.91 21.18
CA ILE A 816 -31.23 -4.24 20.89
C ILE A 816 -31.75 -4.91 22.18
N VAL A 817 -31.03 -4.81 23.30
CA VAL A 817 -31.53 -5.32 24.58
C VAL A 817 -32.79 -4.57 25.02
N GLY A 818 -32.81 -3.24 24.86
CA GLY A 818 -33.96 -2.40 25.18
C GLY A 818 -35.22 -2.82 24.42
N ILE A 819 -35.09 -3.08 23.11
CA ILE A 819 -36.19 -3.54 22.25
C ILE A 819 -36.61 -4.98 22.60
N LEU A 820 -35.68 -5.94 22.56
CA LEU A 820 -35.98 -7.35 22.76
C LEU A 820 -36.54 -7.66 24.15
N ARG A 821 -36.15 -6.88 25.17
CA ARG A 821 -36.62 -7.03 26.55
C ARG A 821 -37.69 -6.04 26.95
N ARG A 822 -38.14 -5.18 26.03
CA ARG A 822 -39.09 -4.09 26.28
C ARG A 822 -38.71 -3.28 27.53
N SER A 823 -37.42 -2.97 27.66
CA SER A 823 -36.88 -2.30 28.86
C SER A 823 -36.70 -0.80 28.61
N LEU A 824 -37.63 0.00 29.15
CA LEU A 824 -37.55 1.46 29.07
C LEU A 824 -36.25 2.03 29.64
N ASN A 825 -35.68 1.42 30.68
CA ASN A 825 -34.40 1.87 31.23
C ASN A 825 -33.25 1.81 30.21
N TYR A 826 -33.14 0.69 29.49
CA TYR A 826 -32.10 0.52 28.47
C TYR A 826 -32.31 1.50 27.31
N LEU A 827 -33.56 1.74 26.91
CA LEU A 827 -33.91 2.70 25.86
C LEU A 827 -33.62 4.15 26.28
N ILE A 828 -33.92 4.53 27.54
CA ILE A 828 -33.60 5.86 28.09
C ILE A 828 -32.09 6.07 28.10
N ILE A 829 -31.33 5.10 28.62
CA ILE A 829 -29.87 5.17 28.63
C ILE A 829 -29.35 5.26 27.19
N PHE A 830 -29.87 4.46 26.26
CA PHE A 830 -29.51 4.52 24.85
C PHE A 830 -29.74 5.91 24.25
N ILE A 831 -30.94 6.48 24.37
CA ILE A 831 -31.30 7.77 23.76
C ILE A 831 -30.39 8.88 24.29
N PHE A 832 -30.26 9.02 25.61
CA PHE A 832 -29.44 10.10 26.18
C PHE A 832 -27.94 9.87 25.98
N SER A 833 -27.47 8.62 25.97
CA SER A 833 -26.08 8.32 25.61
C SER A 833 -25.81 8.61 24.14
N LEU A 834 -26.76 8.31 23.25
CA LEU A 834 -26.65 8.63 21.82
C LEU A 834 -26.59 10.15 21.60
N LEU A 835 -27.41 10.93 22.31
CA LEU A 835 -27.36 12.39 22.24
C LEU A 835 -26.01 12.95 22.72
N LEU A 836 -25.49 12.46 23.84
CA LEU A 836 -24.17 12.86 24.34
C LEU A 836 -23.06 12.43 23.37
N SER A 837 -23.08 11.18 22.89
CA SER A 837 -22.14 10.67 21.91
C SER A 837 -22.17 11.49 20.62
N ALA A 838 -23.36 11.81 20.10
CA ALA A 838 -23.53 12.61 18.89
C ALA A 838 -22.98 14.03 19.09
N SER A 839 -23.25 14.65 20.24
CA SER A 839 -22.70 15.98 20.56
C SER A 839 -21.18 16.01 20.59
N LEU A 840 -20.55 14.98 21.17
CA LEU A 840 -19.09 14.87 21.23
C LEU A 840 -18.47 14.42 19.90
N PHE A 841 -19.19 13.63 19.12
CA PHE A 841 -18.74 13.16 17.81
C PHE A 841 -18.77 14.31 16.80
N PHE A 842 -19.87 15.04 16.67
CA PHE A 842 -20.00 16.14 15.70
C PHE A 842 -19.13 17.35 16.03
N SER A 843 -18.65 17.52 17.27
CA SER A 843 -17.66 18.56 17.57
C SER A 843 -16.27 18.25 16.98
N ASN A 844 -15.95 16.96 16.81
CA ASN A 844 -14.60 16.49 16.49
C ASN A 844 -14.46 15.86 15.09
N PHE A 845 -15.55 15.48 14.43
CA PHE A 845 -15.56 14.80 13.13
C PHE A 845 -16.26 15.64 12.03
N SER A 846 -15.77 15.57 10.79
CA SER A 846 -16.42 16.17 9.61
C SER A 846 -17.45 15.21 8.98
N LEU A 847 -18.59 15.77 8.54
CA LEU A 847 -19.73 15.01 7.97
C LEU A 847 -19.53 14.55 6.51
N SER A 848 -18.52 15.07 5.81
CA SER A 848 -18.32 14.90 4.37
C SER A 848 -17.63 13.60 3.95
N GLU A 849 -17.08 12.83 4.89
CA GLU A 849 -16.15 11.73 4.58
C GLU A 849 -16.73 10.34 4.86
N LYS A 850 -16.52 9.41 3.92
CA LYS A 850 -16.89 8.00 4.08
C LYS A 850 -15.89 7.30 4.99
N LEU A 851 -16.17 7.26 6.30
CA LEU A 851 -15.27 6.63 7.28
C LEU A 851 -15.24 5.09 7.21
N ILE A 852 -16.35 4.44 6.84
CA ILE A 852 -16.48 2.97 6.81
C ILE A 852 -16.87 2.51 5.41
N ILE A 853 -16.19 1.46 4.93
CA ILE A 853 -16.39 0.83 3.63
C ILE A 853 -16.93 -0.58 3.86
N PHE A 854 -18.01 -0.94 3.15
CA PHE A 854 -18.51 -2.32 3.13
C PHE A 854 -17.61 -3.16 2.23
N SER A 855 -16.83 -4.05 2.84
CA SER A 855 -15.85 -4.90 2.16
C SER A 855 -15.85 -6.28 2.86
N PRO A 856 -16.88 -7.10 2.60
CA PRO A 856 -17.04 -8.36 3.31
C PRO A 856 -15.85 -9.29 3.09
N PHE A 857 -15.45 -10.00 4.14
CA PHE A 857 -14.36 -10.97 4.18
C PHE A 857 -12.95 -10.41 3.93
N TRP A 858 -12.76 -9.09 3.83
CA TRP A 858 -11.45 -8.49 3.53
C TRP A 858 -10.32 -9.00 4.45
N PHE A 859 -10.53 -9.03 5.77
CA PHE A 859 -9.54 -9.54 6.72
C PHE A 859 -9.30 -11.05 6.60
N ILE A 860 -10.34 -11.80 6.21
CA ILE A 860 -10.29 -13.26 6.06
C ILE A 860 -9.50 -13.62 4.80
N HIS A 861 -9.76 -12.92 3.69
CA HIS A 861 -9.04 -13.10 2.43
C HIS A 861 -7.57 -12.68 2.59
N SER A 862 -7.31 -11.44 3.03
CA SER A 862 -5.94 -10.94 3.21
C SER A 862 -5.12 -11.77 4.20
N MET A 863 -5.74 -12.33 5.24
CA MET A 863 -5.05 -13.26 6.15
C MET A 863 -4.52 -14.51 5.43
N ILE A 864 -5.33 -15.09 4.54
CA ILE A 864 -4.97 -16.29 3.77
C ILE A 864 -4.00 -15.95 2.64
N ASP A 865 -4.23 -14.83 1.96
CA ASP A 865 -3.56 -14.49 0.71
C ASP A 865 -2.16 -13.90 0.96
N SER A 866 -1.97 -13.15 2.06
CA SER A 866 -0.71 -12.44 2.34
C SER A 866 0.36 -13.36 2.97
N PRO A 867 1.58 -13.48 2.39
CA PRO A 867 2.64 -14.38 2.87
C PRO A 867 3.15 -14.10 4.30
N ASP A 868 3.08 -12.85 4.74
CA ASP A 868 3.44 -12.38 6.09
C ASP A 868 2.40 -12.73 7.16
N ARG A 869 1.20 -13.19 6.77
CA ARG A 869 0.10 -13.59 7.67
C ARG A 869 0.00 -15.11 7.77
N VAL A 870 -1.18 -15.70 7.57
CA VAL A 870 -1.28 -17.16 7.42
C VAL A 870 -0.61 -17.58 6.12
N GLY A 871 -0.87 -16.87 5.01
CA GLY A 871 -0.14 -17.04 3.75
C GLY A 871 -0.31 -18.43 3.13
N TRP A 872 -1.53 -18.97 3.12
CA TRP A 872 -1.83 -20.29 2.60
C TRP A 872 -2.21 -20.21 1.11
N MET A 873 -1.21 -20.03 0.25
CA MET A 873 -1.39 -19.78 -1.20
C MET A 873 -2.27 -20.82 -1.91
N ARG A 874 -2.12 -22.12 -1.60
CA ARG A 874 -2.99 -23.18 -2.16
C ARG A 874 -4.47 -22.96 -1.87
N PHE A 875 -4.77 -22.37 -0.71
CA PHE A 875 -6.14 -22.10 -0.28
C PHE A 875 -6.71 -20.86 -0.98
N ALA A 876 -5.91 -19.81 -1.15
CA ALA A 876 -6.24 -18.65 -1.97
C ALA A 876 -6.57 -19.08 -3.41
N LEU A 877 -5.69 -19.88 -4.03
CA LEU A 877 -5.91 -20.42 -5.38
C LEU A 877 -7.17 -21.29 -5.46
N ALA A 878 -7.49 -22.07 -4.42
CA ALA A 878 -8.70 -22.89 -4.39
C ALA A 878 -9.99 -22.04 -4.39
N ARG A 879 -9.99 -20.89 -3.71
CA ARG A 879 -11.08 -19.91 -3.71
C ARG A 879 -11.26 -19.30 -5.10
N GLU A 880 -10.19 -18.75 -5.69
CA GLU A 880 -10.21 -18.12 -7.02
C GLU A 880 -10.62 -19.10 -8.13
N THR A 881 -10.08 -20.34 -8.08
CA THR A 881 -10.45 -21.41 -9.02
C THR A 881 -11.93 -21.81 -8.85
N GLY A 882 -12.40 -21.91 -7.61
CA GLY A 882 -13.79 -22.26 -7.33
C GLY A 882 -14.77 -21.22 -7.86
N PHE A 883 -14.43 -19.94 -7.71
CA PHE A 883 -15.22 -18.82 -8.21
C PHE A 883 -15.23 -18.76 -9.75
N SER A 884 -14.04 -18.75 -10.37
CA SER A 884 -13.90 -18.67 -11.84
C SER A 884 -14.53 -19.84 -12.59
N GLN A 885 -14.50 -21.05 -12.04
CA GLN A 885 -15.11 -22.24 -12.64
C GLN A 885 -16.60 -22.42 -12.29
N GLY A 886 -17.21 -21.51 -11.51
CA GLY A 886 -18.58 -21.67 -11.01
C GLY A 886 -18.79 -22.86 -10.05
N ASN A 887 -17.71 -23.42 -9.48
CA ASN A 887 -17.77 -24.49 -8.50
C ASN A 887 -18.04 -23.93 -7.10
N TRP A 888 -19.32 -23.64 -6.84
CA TRP A 888 -19.78 -23.03 -5.59
C TRP A 888 -19.47 -23.87 -4.34
N PHE A 889 -19.46 -25.21 -4.44
CA PHE A 889 -19.10 -26.05 -3.30
C PHE A 889 -17.66 -25.81 -2.87
N LYS A 890 -16.72 -25.77 -3.83
CA LYS A 890 -15.31 -25.49 -3.56
C LYS A 890 -15.11 -24.08 -3.02
N PHE A 891 -15.76 -23.09 -3.63
CA PHE A 891 -15.71 -21.69 -3.17
C PHE A 891 -16.25 -21.54 -1.74
N ILE A 892 -17.47 -22.00 -1.46
CA ILE A 892 -18.10 -21.92 -0.13
C ILE A 892 -17.29 -22.66 0.91
N THR A 893 -16.75 -23.84 0.58
CA THR A 893 -15.89 -24.59 1.50
C THR A 893 -14.62 -23.81 1.84
N ALA A 894 -14.00 -23.16 0.85
CA ALA A 894 -12.84 -22.30 1.08
C ALA A 894 -13.18 -21.09 1.97
N GLU A 895 -14.31 -20.43 1.74
CA GLU A 895 -14.77 -19.30 2.56
C GLU A 895 -15.04 -19.71 4.03
N VAL A 896 -15.80 -20.80 4.23
CA VAL A 896 -16.16 -21.28 5.57
C VAL A 896 -14.93 -21.68 6.38
N LEU A 897 -13.99 -22.39 5.76
CA LEU A 897 -12.74 -22.78 6.38
C LEU A 897 -11.84 -21.58 6.66
N SER A 898 -11.76 -20.60 5.75
CA SER A 898 -11.00 -19.36 5.99
C SER A 898 -11.56 -18.60 7.19
N LEU A 899 -12.88 -18.47 7.28
CA LEU A 899 -13.56 -17.85 8.41
C LEU A 899 -13.32 -18.63 9.72
N PHE A 900 -13.36 -19.97 9.67
CA PHE A 900 -13.05 -20.83 10.81
C PHE A 900 -11.62 -20.61 11.30
N VAL A 901 -10.65 -20.59 10.39
CA VAL A 901 -9.23 -20.31 10.69
C VAL A 901 -9.08 -18.92 11.30
N PHE A 902 -9.76 -17.91 10.76
CA PHE A 902 -9.74 -16.55 11.28
C PHE A 902 -10.27 -16.48 12.73
N ILE A 903 -11.42 -17.10 13.01
CA ILE A 903 -12.05 -17.06 14.34
C ILE A 903 -11.24 -17.87 15.36
N VAL A 904 -10.94 -19.14 15.05
CA VAL A 904 -10.24 -20.05 15.96
C VAL A 904 -8.79 -19.62 16.16
N GLY A 905 -8.14 -19.17 15.09
CA GLY A 905 -6.79 -18.62 15.12
C GLY A 905 -6.67 -17.45 16.08
N ASN A 906 -7.57 -16.46 15.98
CA ASN A 906 -7.59 -15.30 16.87
C ASN A 906 -7.95 -15.66 18.32
N LEU A 907 -8.92 -16.55 18.54
CA LEU A 907 -9.33 -16.95 19.88
C LEU A 907 -8.22 -17.67 20.66
N GLY A 908 -7.38 -18.45 19.96
CA GLY A 908 -6.41 -19.32 20.63
C GLY A 908 -7.13 -20.26 21.62
N THR A 909 -6.60 -20.41 22.83
CA THR A 909 -7.23 -21.24 23.86
C THR A 909 -8.57 -20.71 24.36
N ARG A 910 -8.92 -19.43 24.11
CA ARG A 910 -10.25 -18.87 24.43
C ARG A 910 -11.36 -19.47 23.58
N VAL A 911 -11.04 -20.25 22.53
CA VAL A 911 -12.03 -20.96 21.70
C VAL A 911 -12.96 -21.86 22.51
N ILE A 912 -12.48 -22.39 23.64
CA ILE A 912 -13.29 -23.18 24.58
C ILE A 912 -14.49 -22.39 25.13
N GLY A 913 -14.40 -21.05 25.16
CA GLY A 913 -15.50 -20.18 25.56
C GLY A 913 -16.74 -20.31 24.66
N ALA A 914 -16.58 -20.74 23.40
CA ALA A 914 -17.69 -20.99 22.49
C ALA A 914 -18.64 -22.08 23.01
N PHE A 915 -18.15 -23.05 23.79
CA PHE A 915 -19.00 -24.08 24.40
C PHE A 915 -20.00 -23.53 25.42
N SER A 916 -19.80 -22.31 25.93
CA SER A 916 -20.81 -21.63 26.76
C SER A 916 -22.13 -21.38 26.01
N LEU A 917 -22.08 -21.29 24.67
CA LEU A 917 -23.25 -21.11 23.80
C LEU A 917 -24.16 -22.36 23.76
N LEU A 918 -23.70 -23.54 24.22
CA LEU A 918 -24.55 -24.73 24.35
C LEU A 918 -25.74 -24.50 25.31
N LYS A 919 -25.66 -23.48 26.19
CA LYS A 919 -26.77 -23.01 27.03
C LYS A 919 -27.47 -21.77 26.47
N PHE A 920 -27.60 -21.68 25.15
CA PHE A 920 -28.16 -20.52 24.42
C PHE A 920 -29.49 -20.02 25.00
N LYS A 921 -30.42 -20.93 25.34
CA LYS A 921 -31.73 -20.56 25.92
C LYS A 921 -31.61 -19.74 27.22
N THR A 922 -30.65 -20.07 28.10
CA THR A 922 -30.43 -19.35 29.36
C THR A 922 -29.78 -17.98 29.15
N ILE A 923 -28.92 -17.86 28.14
CA ILE A 923 -28.30 -16.59 27.72
C ILE A 923 -29.40 -15.62 27.27
N PHE A 924 -30.35 -16.10 26.47
CA PHE A 924 -31.54 -15.37 26.01
C PHE A 924 -32.63 -15.19 27.06
N GLN A 925 -32.40 -15.46 28.34
CA GLN A 925 -33.38 -15.16 29.41
C GLN A 925 -32.99 -13.94 30.27
N THR A 926 -31.69 -13.72 30.49
CA THR A 926 -31.22 -12.59 31.31
C THR A 926 -30.84 -11.38 30.46
N ARG A 927 -30.92 -10.16 31.01
CA ARG A 927 -30.65 -8.93 30.26
C ARG A 927 -29.14 -8.74 30.05
N GLU A 928 -28.38 -9.04 31.10
CA GLU A 928 -26.93 -8.93 31.18
C GLU A 928 -26.21 -9.90 30.22
N TYR A 929 -26.62 -11.17 30.14
CA TYR A 929 -26.02 -12.10 29.20
C TYR A 929 -26.42 -11.80 27.76
N LEU A 930 -27.65 -11.31 27.53
CA LEU A 930 -28.07 -10.87 26.21
C LEU A 930 -27.25 -9.64 25.76
N PHE A 931 -27.00 -8.68 26.65
CA PHE A 931 -26.13 -7.53 26.37
C PHE A 931 -24.73 -7.99 25.96
N MET A 932 -24.10 -8.85 26.78
CA MET A 932 -22.75 -9.38 26.48
C MET A 932 -22.73 -10.19 25.17
N LEU A 933 -23.78 -10.94 24.86
CA LEU A 933 -23.89 -11.69 23.61
C LEU A 933 -23.96 -10.76 22.40
N ILE A 934 -24.82 -9.75 22.42
CA ILE A 934 -24.97 -8.79 21.31
C ILE A 934 -23.68 -7.99 21.14
N PHE A 935 -23.10 -7.53 22.24
CA PHE A 935 -21.82 -6.81 22.24
C PHE A 935 -20.70 -7.64 21.63
N SER A 936 -20.59 -8.91 22.03
CA SER A 936 -19.60 -9.87 21.53
C SER A 936 -19.84 -10.25 20.05
N ALA A 937 -21.09 -10.47 19.66
CA ALA A 937 -21.45 -10.79 18.28
C ALA A 937 -21.15 -9.62 17.34
N ALA A 938 -21.56 -8.40 17.69
CA ALA A 938 -21.27 -7.20 16.91
C ALA A 938 -19.76 -6.94 16.81
N SER A 939 -19.02 -7.17 17.90
CA SER A 939 -17.56 -7.07 17.95
C SER A 939 -16.85 -8.02 16.98
N LEU A 940 -17.43 -9.20 16.70
CA LEU A 940 -16.91 -10.15 15.72
C LEU A 940 -17.40 -9.85 14.29
N THR A 941 -18.67 -9.49 14.11
CA THR A 941 -19.28 -9.37 12.77
C THR A 941 -18.88 -8.11 12.03
N ILE A 942 -18.66 -6.99 12.72
CA ILE A 942 -18.25 -5.73 12.09
C ILE A 942 -16.95 -5.88 11.29
N PRO A 943 -15.84 -6.40 11.83
CA PRO A 943 -14.61 -6.59 11.06
C PRO A 943 -14.74 -7.65 9.96
N ILE A 944 -15.73 -8.55 10.01
CA ILE A 944 -15.99 -9.48 8.91
C ILE A 944 -16.64 -8.75 7.71
N LEU A 945 -17.39 -7.67 7.94
CA LEU A 945 -18.20 -7.02 6.92
C LEU A 945 -17.64 -5.67 6.45
N PHE A 946 -16.86 -4.99 7.28
CA PHE A 946 -16.47 -3.61 7.07
C PHE A 946 -14.98 -3.37 7.31
N ILE A 947 -14.42 -2.41 6.58
CA ILE A 947 -13.08 -1.85 6.80
C ILE A 947 -13.19 -0.33 6.93
N GLN A 948 -12.20 0.30 7.57
CA GLN A 948 -12.12 1.76 7.67
C GLN A 948 -11.44 2.31 6.41
N ALA A 949 -11.92 3.44 5.91
CA ALA A 949 -11.22 4.17 4.84
C ALA A 949 -9.83 4.63 5.31
N GLY A 950 -8.86 4.66 4.40
CA GLY A 950 -7.47 4.98 4.70
C GLY A 950 -6.68 3.76 5.23
N ASN A 951 -7.02 3.26 6.41
CA ASN A 951 -6.30 2.13 7.02
C ASN A 951 -7.25 1.02 7.52
N PRO A 952 -7.35 -0.12 6.81
CA PRO A 952 -8.19 -1.25 7.21
C PRO A 952 -7.89 -1.77 8.62
N TRP A 953 -6.62 -1.73 9.08
CA TRP A 953 -6.17 -2.23 10.40
C TRP A 953 -7.01 -1.72 11.55
N ASN A 954 -7.51 -0.49 11.46
CA ASN A 954 -8.28 0.13 12.52
C ASN A 954 -9.56 -0.64 12.88
N THR A 955 -10.25 -1.23 11.90
CA THR A 955 -11.50 -2.00 12.16
C THR A 955 -11.25 -3.36 12.82
N ILE A 956 -10.04 -3.95 12.73
CA ILE A 956 -9.78 -5.23 13.42
C ILE A 956 -9.91 -5.08 14.94
N GLN A 957 -9.70 -3.88 15.47
CA GLN A 957 -9.72 -3.59 16.90
C GLN A 957 -11.10 -3.83 17.53
N PHE A 958 -12.17 -3.94 16.75
CA PHE A 958 -13.46 -4.42 17.23
C PHE A 958 -13.34 -5.81 17.85
N ILE A 959 -12.53 -6.72 17.30
CA ILE A 959 -12.44 -8.12 17.77
C ILE A 959 -11.84 -8.24 19.17
N TYR A 960 -11.11 -7.23 19.65
CA TYR A 960 -10.45 -7.29 20.97
C TYR A 960 -11.48 -7.39 22.11
N TYR A 961 -12.67 -6.80 21.93
CA TYR A 961 -13.79 -6.94 22.86
C TYR A 961 -14.36 -8.37 22.86
N PHE A 962 -14.48 -9.00 21.69
CA PHE A 962 -14.88 -10.39 21.52
C PHE A 962 -13.88 -11.34 22.21
N LEU A 963 -12.58 -11.07 22.10
CA LEU A 963 -11.52 -11.80 22.80
C LEU A 963 -11.69 -11.75 24.33
N TYR A 964 -11.98 -10.56 24.88
CA TYR A 964 -12.23 -10.39 26.32
C TYR A 964 -13.46 -11.17 26.82
N ILE A 965 -14.60 -11.04 26.13
CA ILE A 965 -15.83 -11.77 26.50
C ILE A 965 -15.63 -13.27 26.37
N SER A 966 -14.89 -13.71 25.34
CA SER A 966 -14.54 -15.13 25.14
C SER A 966 -13.66 -15.67 26.26
N ALA A 967 -12.77 -14.86 26.85
CA ALA A 967 -11.97 -15.25 28.01
C ALA A 967 -12.83 -15.46 29.27
N ILE A 968 -13.81 -14.58 29.52
CA ILE A 968 -14.79 -14.76 30.62
C ILE A 968 -15.57 -16.07 30.43
N SER A 969 -16.10 -16.28 29.22
CA SER A 969 -16.82 -17.51 28.87
C SER A 969 -15.93 -18.76 28.94
N GLY A 970 -14.66 -18.65 28.56
CA GLY A 970 -13.68 -19.73 28.68
C GLY A 970 -13.44 -20.13 30.13
N GLY A 971 -13.37 -19.17 31.05
CA GLY A 971 -13.18 -19.44 32.48
C GLY A 971 -14.33 -20.25 33.11
N ILE A 972 -15.58 -20.01 32.71
CA ILE A 972 -16.72 -20.82 33.21
C ILE A 972 -16.77 -22.21 32.57
N VAL A 973 -16.36 -22.35 31.31
CA VAL A 973 -16.26 -23.67 30.65
C VAL A 973 -15.13 -24.51 31.28
N LEU A 974 -13.98 -23.92 31.58
CA LEU A 974 -12.90 -24.59 32.31
C LEU A 974 -13.33 -25.02 33.70
N LEU A 975 -14.09 -24.19 34.42
CA LEU A 975 -14.70 -24.60 35.68
C LEU A 975 -15.60 -25.84 35.49
N TYR A 976 -16.46 -25.84 34.46
CA TYR A 976 -17.34 -26.95 34.17
C TYR A 976 -16.54 -28.24 33.90
N ILE A 977 -15.51 -28.19 33.05
CA ILE A 977 -14.61 -29.32 32.79
C ILE A 977 -13.97 -29.78 34.10
N PHE A 978 -13.36 -28.87 34.86
CA PHE A 978 -12.63 -29.18 36.08
C PHE A 978 -13.51 -29.81 37.18
N CYS A 979 -14.77 -29.39 37.28
CA CYS A 979 -15.70 -29.85 38.32
C CYS A 979 -16.61 -31.00 37.91
N LYS A 980 -16.97 -31.15 36.62
CA LYS A 980 -17.96 -32.13 36.17
C LYS A 980 -17.34 -33.35 35.49
N TRP A 981 -16.15 -33.25 34.92
CA TRP A 981 -15.46 -34.41 34.35
C TRP A 981 -14.70 -35.20 35.42
N SER A 982 -14.36 -36.46 35.11
CA SER A 982 -13.53 -37.28 36.01
C SER A 982 -12.17 -36.62 36.22
N LYS A 983 -11.61 -36.69 37.43
CA LYS A 983 -10.34 -36.01 37.75
C LYS A 983 -9.16 -36.52 36.93
N LEU A 984 -9.20 -37.78 36.50
CA LEU A 984 -8.21 -38.39 35.61
C LEU A 984 -8.14 -37.69 34.23
N ILE A 985 -9.25 -37.13 33.74
CA ILE A 985 -9.32 -36.43 32.46
C ILE A 985 -9.24 -34.92 32.67
N ALA A 986 -10.00 -34.41 33.64
CA ALA A 986 -10.16 -32.98 33.87
C ALA A 986 -8.85 -32.27 34.21
N ILE A 987 -7.98 -32.91 35.02
CA ILE A 987 -6.70 -32.32 35.44
C ILE A 987 -5.73 -32.20 34.25
N PRO A 988 -5.41 -33.27 33.50
CA PRO A 988 -4.55 -33.17 32.31
C PRO A 988 -5.07 -32.16 31.28
N VAL A 989 -6.37 -32.20 30.94
CA VAL A 989 -6.95 -31.30 29.95
C VAL A 989 -6.83 -29.84 30.38
N THR A 990 -7.17 -29.53 31.63
CA THR A 990 -7.03 -28.17 32.17
C THR A 990 -5.57 -27.73 32.19
N ALA A 991 -4.65 -28.60 32.60
CA ALA A 991 -3.21 -28.31 32.62
C ALA A 991 -2.66 -28.01 31.23
N VAL A 992 -3.00 -28.82 30.21
CA VAL A 992 -2.59 -28.61 28.83
C VAL A 992 -3.09 -27.26 28.30
N ILE A 993 -4.36 -26.91 28.55
CA ILE A 993 -4.91 -25.62 28.14
C ILE A 993 -4.13 -24.46 28.78
N LEU A 994 -3.87 -24.54 30.09
CA LEU A 994 -3.14 -23.49 30.80
C LEU A 994 -1.68 -23.38 30.32
N ILE A 995 -1.01 -24.48 29.98
CA ILE A 995 0.37 -24.48 29.45
C ILE A 995 0.43 -23.88 28.04
N ILE A 996 -0.56 -24.18 27.18
CA ILE A 996 -0.58 -23.68 25.79
C ILE A 996 -0.96 -22.19 25.73
N THR A 997 -1.84 -21.75 26.62
CA THR A 997 -2.40 -20.38 26.64
C THR A 997 -1.34 -19.26 26.50
N PRO A 998 -0.23 -19.24 27.27
CA PRO A 998 0.74 -18.15 27.20
C PRO A 998 1.76 -18.25 26.06
N ILE A 999 1.84 -19.33 25.28
CA ILE A 999 2.95 -19.57 24.34
C ILE A 999 3.20 -18.37 23.40
N ASN A 1000 2.16 -17.94 22.69
CA ASN A 1000 2.27 -16.83 21.72
C ASN A 1000 2.46 -15.46 22.41
N SER A 1001 1.75 -15.21 23.50
CA SER A 1001 1.92 -13.96 24.27
C SER A 1001 3.32 -13.83 24.86
N TRP A 1002 3.90 -14.95 25.32
CA TRP A 1002 5.26 -15.00 25.86
C TRP A 1002 6.31 -14.76 24.78
N ALA A 1003 6.15 -15.37 23.60
CA ALA A 1003 7.01 -15.11 22.46
C ALA A 1003 6.98 -13.62 22.06
N THR A 1004 5.79 -13.01 22.07
CA THR A 1004 5.60 -11.58 21.83
C THR A 1004 6.29 -10.73 22.89
N ALA A 1005 6.08 -11.03 24.18
CA ALA A 1005 6.70 -10.30 25.30
C ALA A 1005 8.24 -10.31 25.22
N ASN A 1006 8.85 -11.43 24.83
CA ASN A 1006 10.30 -11.53 24.67
C ASN A 1006 10.85 -10.58 23.59
N GLY A 1007 10.07 -10.28 22.54
CA GLY A 1007 10.45 -9.30 21.52
C GLY A 1007 10.65 -7.88 22.07
N TYR A 1008 9.94 -7.53 23.15
CA TYR A 1008 10.03 -6.21 23.80
C TYR A 1008 11.06 -6.14 24.93
N LEU A 1009 11.57 -7.30 25.39
CA LEU A 1009 12.64 -7.38 26.39
C LEU A 1009 14.04 -7.27 25.76
N TYR A 1010 14.13 -7.28 24.43
CA TYR A 1010 15.40 -7.10 23.72
C TYR A 1010 15.93 -5.67 23.89
N PHE A 1011 17.23 -5.54 24.18
CA PHE A 1011 17.83 -4.26 24.56
C PHE A 1011 17.96 -3.26 23.41
N LYS A 1012 17.96 -3.71 22.15
CA LYS A 1012 17.97 -2.80 21.00
C LYS A 1012 16.53 -2.37 20.69
N PRO A 1013 16.25 -1.06 20.61
CA PRO A 1013 14.95 -0.56 20.17
C PRO A 1013 14.72 -0.87 18.68
N HIS A 1014 13.51 -0.67 18.18
CA HIS A 1014 13.26 -0.69 16.73
C HIS A 1014 13.70 0.63 16.09
N ALA A 1015 13.44 1.74 16.78
CA ALA A 1015 14.00 3.05 16.44
C ALA A 1015 14.30 3.91 17.66
N PHE A 1016 15.07 4.98 17.45
CA PHE A 1016 15.48 5.88 18.51
C PHE A 1016 15.67 7.32 18.03
N ILE A 1017 15.74 8.26 18.99
CA ILE A 1017 16.21 9.63 18.78
C ILE A 1017 17.60 9.73 19.41
N PRO A 1018 18.67 9.95 18.62
CA PRO A 1018 20.01 10.16 19.14
C PRO A 1018 20.08 11.31 20.15
N THR A 1019 21.05 11.25 21.08
CA THR A 1019 21.24 12.31 22.10
C THR A 1019 21.42 13.71 21.51
N GLN A 1020 22.17 13.85 20.40
CA GLN A 1020 22.38 15.14 19.73
C GLN A 1020 21.11 15.65 19.04
N GLU A 1021 20.32 14.75 18.45
CA GLU A 1021 19.02 15.10 17.88
C GLU A 1021 18.02 15.53 18.97
N LEU A 1022 18.02 14.82 20.11
CA LEU A 1022 17.20 15.16 21.27
C LEU A 1022 17.54 16.54 21.84
N GLU A 1023 18.83 16.89 21.92
CA GLU A 1023 19.27 18.23 22.34
C GLU A 1023 18.72 19.32 21.42
N ALA A 1024 18.74 19.11 20.10
CA ALA A 1024 18.19 20.04 19.14
C ALA A 1024 16.67 20.21 19.28
N LEU A 1025 15.94 19.11 19.50
CA LEU A 1025 14.49 19.13 19.73
C LEU A 1025 14.14 19.85 21.04
N GLN A 1026 14.93 19.68 22.10
CA GLN A 1026 14.80 20.40 23.37
C GLN A 1026 15.10 21.89 23.23
N PHE A 1027 16.13 22.24 22.44
CA PHE A 1027 16.39 23.63 22.08
C PHE A 1027 15.17 24.23 21.36
N LEU A 1028 14.61 23.50 20.39
CA LEU A 1028 13.43 23.96 19.66
C LEU A 1028 12.22 24.13 20.59
N GLU A 1029 12.00 23.19 21.52
CA GLU A 1029 10.96 23.30 22.56
C GLU A 1029 11.06 24.63 23.33
N SER A 1030 12.28 25.06 23.70
CA SER A 1030 12.52 26.31 24.44
C SER A 1030 12.22 27.59 23.64
N GLN A 1031 12.10 27.49 22.31
CA GLN A 1031 11.78 28.63 21.46
C GLN A 1031 10.29 28.99 21.52
N SER A 1032 9.94 30.21 21.12
CA SER A 1032 8.53 30.65 21.04
C SER A 1032 7.68 29.77 20.11
N GLU A 1033 6.36 29.77 20.29
CA GLU A 1033 5.43 29.01 19.45
C GLU A 1033 5.52 29.39 17.96
N GLY A 1034 5.37 28.40 17.08
CA GLY A 1034 5.42 28.55 15.62
C GLY A 1034 5.43 27.20 14.88
N VAL A 1035 5.11 27.24 13.59
CA VAL A 1035 5.13 26.05 12.71
C VAL A 1035 6.57 25.71 12.33
N VAL A 1036 6.92 24.43 12.45
CA VAL A 1036 8.23 23.89 12.07
C VAL A 1036 8.12 23.25 10.68
N LEU A 1037 9.02 23.60 9.77
CA LEU A 1037 9.23 22.87 8.52
C LEU A 1037 10.37 21.87 8.74
N THR A 1038 10.17 20.61 8.38
CA THR A 1038 11.21 19.57 8.41
C THR A 1038 11.37 18.94 7.04
N TYR A 1039 12.55 18.36 6.78
CA TYR A 1039 12.77 17.58 5.58
C TYR A 1039 11.79 16.40 5.53
N PRO A 1040 11.04 16.21 4.43
CA PRO A 1040 10.10 15.09 4.27
C PRO A 1040 10.78 13.72 4.41
N TYR A 1041 10.05 12.73 4.91
CA TYR A 1041 10.54 11.36 5.02
C TYR A 1041 11.02 10.82 3.65
N ASP A 1042 12.16 10.13 3.66
CA ASP A 1042 12.73 9.45 2.49
C ASP A 1042 12.89 7.96 2.79
N GLU A 1043 12.06 7.13 2.15
CA GLU A 1043 12.04 5.68 2.31
C GLU A 1043 13.38 5.01 1.95
N LYS A 1044 14.16 5.62 1.04
CA LYS A 1044 15.43 5.08 0.57
C LYS A 1044 16.51 5.12 1.66
N LEU A 1045 16.34 5.92 2.71
CA LEU A 1045 17.28 5.98 3.82
C LEU A 1045 17.41 4.63 4.54
N LYS A 1046 16.36 3.81 4.62
CA LYS A 1046 16.44 2.48 5.25
C LYS A 1046 17.45 1.55 4.58
N LEU A 1047 17.73 1.76 3.29
CA LEU A 1047 18.75 1.00 2.56
C LEU A 1047 20.16 1.36 3.02
N ARG A 1048 20.35 2.60 3.51
CA ARG A 1048 21.64 3.16 3.94
C ARG A 1048 21.98 2.90 5.41
N PHE A 1049 20.99 2.54 6.24
CA PHE A 1049 21.16 2.36 7.69
C PHE A 1049 20.88 0.92 8.14
N ALA A 1050 21.73 0.40 9.01
CA ALA A 1050 21.46 -0.86 9.72
C ALA A 1050 20.50 -0.61 10.89
N GLU A 1051 19.69 -1.61 11.23
CA GLU A 1051 18.88 -1.55 12.45
C GLU A 1051 19.75 -1.52 13.71
N PRO A 1052 19.34 -0.75 14.73
CA PRO A 1052 18.09 0.01 14.79
C PRO A 1052 18.18 1.40 14.15
N TRP A 1053 17.05 1.93 13.69
CA TRP A 1053 17.01 3.14 12.88
C TRP A 1053 16.79 4.42 13.72
N PRO A 1054 17.41 5.55 13.37
CA PRO A 1054 16.92 6.85 13.84
C PRO A 1054 15.47 7.08 13.39
N LEU A 1055 14.64 7.82 14.14
CA LEU A 1055 13.23 8.00 13.81
C LEU A 1055 12.99 8.63 12.42
N PHE A 1056 13.85 9.56 11.99
CA PHE A 1056 13.77 10.14 10.64
C PHE A 1056 14.07 9.15 9.50
N VAL A 1057 14.65 7.98 9.81
CA VAL A 1057 14.88 6.86 8.87
C VAL A 1057 13.82 5.78 9.01
N TYR A 1058 13.27 5.60 10.23
CA TYR A 1058 12.37 4.49 10.55
C TYR A 1058 11.05 4.54 9.78
N ASP A 1059 10.38 5.68 9.73
CA ASP A 1059 9.12 5.86 9.02
C ASP A 1059 8.79 7.36 9.02
N SER A 1060 7.78 7.76 8.26
CA SER A 1060 7.17 9.07 8.44
C SER A 1060 6.44 9.10 9.80
N THR A 1061 7.02 9.74 10.82
CA THR A 1061 6.48 9.77 12.19
C THR A 1061 6.28 11.20 12.70
N ALA A 1062 5.43 11.38 13.71
CA ALA A 1062 5.17 12.67 14.35
C ALA A 1062 6.27 13.14 15.35
N TYR A 1063 7.52 12.70 15.17
CA TYR A 1063 8.53 12.81 16.23
C TYR A 1063 9.06 14.22 16.47
N VAL A 1064 9.14 15.04 15.42
CA VAL A 1064 9.53 16.45 15.56
C VAL A 1064 8.45 17.17 16.34
N GLY A 1065 7.16 16.98 16.01
CA GLY A 1065 6.06 17.52 16.80
C GLY A 1065 6.02 17.00 18.24
N ALA A 1066 6.30 15.71 18.45
CA ALA A 1066 6.29 15.06 19.77
C ALA A 1066 7.33 15.65 20.73
N PHE A 1067 8.55 15.87 20.27
CA PHE A 1067 9.67 16.21 21.16
C PHE A 1067 10.14 17.66 21.05
N SER A 1068 9.71 18.42 20.05
CA SER A 1068 9.77 19.89 20.07
C SER A 1068 8.53 20.53 20.72
N LYS A 1069 7.47 19.74 20.90
CA LYS A 1069 6.13 20.18 21.33
C LYS A 1069 5.48 21.21 20.40
N LYS A 1070 5.99 21.44 19.19
CA LYS A 1070 5.43 22.39 18.20
C LYS A 1070 4.60 21.64 17.15
N SER A 1071 3.80 22.37 16.39
CA SER A 1071 3.16 21.82 15.19
C SER A 1071 4.14 21.85 14.02
N VAL A 1072 4.12 20.81 13.19
CA VAL A 1072 4.97 20.66 12.01
C VAL A 1072 4.13 20.91 10.75
N TYR A 1073 4.72 21.53 9.72
CA TYR A 1073 4.04 21.90 8.48
C TYR A 1073 3.33 20.71 7.83
N VAL A 1074 4.06 19.60 7.70
CA VAL A 1074 3.58 18.26 7.33
C VAL A 1074 4.58 17.23 7.85
N GLU A 1075 4.09 16.20 8.55
CA GLU A 1075 4.82 14.98 8.93
C GLU A 1075 3.80 13.84 9.14
N ASP A 1076 4.24 12.60 9.37
CA ASP A 1076 3.36 11.45 9.64
C ASP A 1076 2.26 11.23 8.56
N ASP A 1077 2.68 10.80 7.37
CA ASP A 1077 1.82 10.51 6.23
C ASP A 1077 0.71 9.49 6.57
N SER A 1078 1.02 8.47 7.37
CA SER A 1078 0.09 7.41 7.77
C SER A 1078 -1.04 7.96 8.65
N GLN A 1079 -0.72 8.78 9.66
CA GLN A 1079 -1.76 9.43 10.47
C GLN A 1079 -2.56 10.45 9.65
N ASN A 1080 -1.93 11.22 8.76
CA ASN A 1080 -2.67 12.12 7.87
C ASN A 1080 -3.68 11.37 6.98
N GLN A 1081 -3.30 10.20 6.46
CA GLN A 1081 -4.22 9.32 5.72
C GLN A 1081 -5.37 8.82 6.60
N ILE A 1082 -5.13 8.48 7.87
CA ILE A 1082 -6.17 8.07 8.82
C ILE A 1082 -7.12 9.22 9.15
N LEU A 1083 -6.59 10.44 9.24
CA LEU A 1083 -7.35 11.67 9.52
C LEU A 1083 -8.08 12.22 8.29
N LEU A 1084 -7.78 11.68 7.09
CA LEU A 1084 -8.31 12.09 5.79
C LEU A 1084 -8.00 13.55 5.44
N THR A 1085 -6.79 14.01 5.79
CA THR A 1085 -6.33 15.37 5.46
C THR A 1085 -5.84 15.46 4.02
N ASP A 1086 -5.88 16.66 3.44
CA ASP A 1086 -5.27 16.96 2.13
C ASP A 1086 -3.75 17.25 2.27
N TYR A 1087 -3.02 16.31 2.88
CA TYR A 1087 -1.60 16.49 3.21
C TYR A 1087 -0.69 16.37 1.99
N LYS A 1088 -1.10 15.65 0.94
CA LYS A 1088 -0.29 15.38 -0.26
C LYS A 1088 0.22 16.66 -0.92
N LYS A 1089 -0.67 17.65 -1.06
CA LYS A 1089 -0.31 18.98 -1.57
C LYS A 1089 0.82 19.63 -0.78
N ARG A 1090 0.79 19.53 0.55
CA ARG A 1090 1.82 20.10 1.43
C ARG A 1090 3.11 19.30 1.38
N LEU A 1091 3.01 17.97 1.29
CA LEU A 1091 4.17 17.08 1.17
C LEU A 1091 4.97 17.39 -0.11
N VAL A 1092 4.28 17.48 -1.26
CA VAL A 1092 4.91 17.87 -2.54
C VAL A 1092 5.49 19.28 -2.45
N ALA A 1093 4.74 20.24 -1.89
CA ALA A 1093 5.25 21.60 -1.72
C ALA A 1093 6.49 21.67 -0.80
N SER A 1094 6.58 20.80 0.21
CA SER A 1094 7.76 20.68 1.10
C SER A 1094 8.95 20.10 0.32
N LYS A 1095 8.75 19.02 -0.44
CA LYS A 1095 9.79 18.44 -1.31
C LYS A 1095 10.32 19.46 -2.32
N ASP A 1096 9.42 20.21 -2.96
CA ASP A 1096 9.76 21.31 -3.89
C ASP A 1096 10.65 22.38 -3.25
N PHE A 1097 10.30 22.78 -2.02
CA PHE A 1097 11.05 23.77 -1.26
C PHE A 1097 12.50 23.33 -1.03
N PHE A 1098 12.71 22.06 -0.60
CA PHE A 1098 14.05 21.54 -0.35
C PHE A 1098 14.83 21.21 -1.65
N ALA A 1099 14.16 20.81 -2.73
CA ALA A 1099 14.79 20.48 -4.00
C ALA A 1099 15.37 21.71 -4.72
N LYS A 1100 14.72 22.88 -4.62
CA LYS A 1100 15.14 24.12 -5.29
C LYS A 1100 16.30 24.86 -4.61
N SER A 1101 16.90 24.26 -3.58
CA SER A 1101 17.96 24.87 -2.76
C SER A 1101 17.64 26.31 -2.33
N GLY A 1102 16.35 26.64 -2.14
CA GLY A 1102 15.96 27.97 -1.68
C GLY A 1102 15.59 29.03 -2.73
N LEU A 1103 15.54 28.71 -4.02
CA LEU A 1103 15.11 29.68 -5.03
C LEU A 1103 13.58 29.87 -4.98
N GLY A 1104 13.10 30.99 -4.42
CA GLY A 1104 11.68 31.34 -4.22
C GLY A 1104 11.16 31.24 -2.77
N GLU A 1105 12.06 31.18 -1.78
CA GLU A 1105 11.83 30.96 -0.34
C GLU A 1105 10.71 31.79 0.32
N ASP A 1106 10.68 33.10 0.08
CA ASP A 1106 9.95 34.02 0.94
C ASP A 1106 8.43 33.81 0.93
N GLU A 1107 7.84 33.58 -0.26
CA GLU A 1107 6.40 33.42 -0.43
C GLU A 1107 5.90 32.12 0.21
N PHE A 1108 6.65 31.01 0.03
CA PHE A 1108 6.32 29.74 0.66
C PHE A 1108 6.35 29.83 2.18
N LEU A 1109 7.40 30.46 2.74
CA LEU A 1109 7.57 30.59 4.18
C LEU A 1109 6.47 31.49 4.80
N ASP A 1110 6.15 32.63 4.18
CA ASP A 1110 5.12 33.56 4.67
C ASP A 1110 3.72 32.96 4.56
N LYS A 1111 3.37 32.41 3.39
CA LYS A 1111 2.05 31.82 3.13
C LYS A 1111 1.71 30.71 4.12
N ASN A 1112 2.71 29.88 4.46
CA ASN A 1112 2.55 28.75 5.37
C ASN A 1112 2.90 29.08 6.82
N ARG A 1113 3.26 30.34 7.12
CA ARG A 1113 3.61 30.84 8.47
C ARG A 1113 4.71 30.00 9.14
N ILE A 1114 5.69 29.57 8.36
CA ILE A 1114 6.84 28.81 8.88
C ILE A 1114 7.65 29.74 9.80
N LYS A 1115 8.00 29.24 10.98
CA LYS A 1115 8.80 30.00 11.95
C LYS A 1115 10.18 29.38 12.17
N TYR A 1116 10.27 28.06 12.05
CA TYR A 1116 11.51 27.33 12.20
C TYR A 1116 11.66 26.30 11.08
N ILE A 1117 12.89 26.06 10.66
CA ILE A 1117 13.26 24.98 9.75
C ILE A 1117 14.18 24.04 10.51
N TYR A 1118 13.80 22.78 10.63
CA TYR A 1118 14.53 21.71 11.30
C TYR A 1118 15.12 20.75 10.25
N ILE A 1119 16.44 20.57 10.22
CA ILE A 1119 17.10 19.74 9.20
C ILE A 1119 18.10 18.79 9.86
N PRO A 1120 17.91 17.47 9.68
CA PRO A 1120 18.99 16.51 9.87
C PRO A 1120 20.12 16.74 8.85
N ASN A 1121 21.35 16.94 9.33
CA ASN A 1121 22.52 17.31 8.54
C ASN A 1121 22.88 16.28 7.44
N ILE A 1122 22.36 15.06 7.53
CA ILE A 1122 22.52 14.02 6.48
C ILE A 1122 21.91 14.41 5.14
N PHE A 1123 20.95 15.34 5.13
CA PHE A 1123 20.34 15.85 3.90
C PHE A 1123 21.18 16.93 3.20
N GLU A 1124 22.29 17.39 3.82
CA GLU A 1124 23.24 18.35 3.25
C GLU A 1124 22.62 19.67 2.76
N VAL A 1125 21.42 20.02 3.25
CA VAL A 1125 20.73 21.27 2.93
C VAL A 1125 21.31 22.42 3.75
N LYS A 1126 21.79 23.46 3.07
CA LYS A 1126 22.23 24.73 3.68
C LYS A 1126 21.53 25.90 3.00
N PHE A 1127 21.11 26.89 3.79
CA PHE A 1127 20.53 28.13 3.28
C PHE A 1127 21.56 29.25 3.24
N ASN A 1128 21.40 30.17 2.29
CA ASN A 1128 22.29 31.32 2.18
C ASN A 1128 21.91 32.39 3.23
N GLU A 1129 22.74 32.57 4.26
CA GLU A 1129 22.49 33.56 5.33
C GLU A 1129 22.48 35.04 4.87
N GLN A 1130 22.85 35.31 3.61
CA GLN A 1130 22.79 36.67 3.05
C GLN A 1130 21.36 37.12 2.71
N THR A 1131 20.41 36.19 2.51
CA THR A 1131 18.98 36.52 2.44
C THR A 1131 18.49 36.74 3.87
N LYS A 1132 18.19 38.00 4.25
CA LYS A 1132 17.95 38.42 5.65
C LYS A 1132 16.88 37.64 6.44
N LYS A 1133 16.11 36.75 5.81
CA LYS A 1133 14.92 36.09 6.35
C LYS A 1133 15.17 34.78 7.09
N ILE A 1134 16.14 33.96 6.65
CA ILE A 1134 16.45 32.66 7.27
C ILE A 1134 17.79 32.79 8.01
N LYS A 1135 17.81 32.48 9.31
CA LYS A 1135 19.01 32.59 10.15
C LYS A 1135 19.26 31.30 10.92
N LEU A 1136 20.50 30.80 10.90
CA LEU A 1136 20.89 29.67 11.73
C LEU A 1136 20.82 30.06 13.21
N ILE A 1137 20.06 29.32 14.02
CA ILE A 1137 19.86 29.59 15.45
C ILE A 1137 20.38 28.46 16.36
N PHE A 1138 20.63 27.28 15.82
CA PHE A 1138 21.26 26.15 16.50
C PHE A 1138 21.91 25.20 15.49
N GLU A 1139 23.10 24.69 15.81
CA GLU A 1139 23.80 23.69 15.02
C GLU A 1139 24.57 22.74 15.94
N ASN A 1140 24.47 21.44 15.67
CA ASN A 1140 25.36 20.44 16.22
C ASN A 1140 25.78 19.44 15.13
N LYS A 1141 26.47 18.36 15.51
CA LYS A 1141 26.97 17.37 14.52
C LYS A 1141 25.87 16.70 13.69
N GLN A 1142 24.64 16.62 14.19
CA GLN A 1142 23.55 15.89 13.54
C GLN A 1142 22.44 16.78 13.00
N ILE A 1143 22.15 17.92 13.63
CA ILE A 1143 20.99 18.75 13.32
C ILE A 1143 21.40 20.22 13.16
N SER A 1144 20.75 20.89 12.20
CA SER A 1144 20.74 22.35 12.05
C SER A 1144 19.31 22.88 12.17
N ILE A 1145 19.13 23.99 12.91
CA ILE A 1145 17.84 24.67 13.06
C ILE A 1145 17.99 26.12 12.63
N TYR A 1146 17.09 26.55 11.76
CA TYR A 1146 17.00 27.92 11.28
C TYR A 1146 15.73 28.59 11.80
N GLY A 1147 15.83 29.86 12.19
CA GLY A 1147 14.70 30.74 12.47
C GLY A 1147 14.30 31.53 11.23
N VAL A 1148 13.01 31.77 11.06
CA VAL A 1148 12.43 32.55 9.95
C VAL A 1148 11.83 33.85 10.50
N GLU A 1149 12.33 34.98 10.01
CA GLU A 1149 11.77 36.30 10.29
C GLU A 1149 10.56 36.56 9.38
N ASN A 1150 9.34 36.34 9.89
CA ASN A 1150 8.10 36.65 9.17
C ASN A 1150 7.82 38.16 9.20
N ARG A 1151 7.30 38.71 8.09
CA ARG A 1151 6.87 40.12 8.01
C ARG A 1151 5.57 40.39 8.74
#